data_AF-A0A126Z9C0-F1
#
_entry.id   AF-A0A126Z9C0-F1
#
_cell.length_a   1.000
_cell.length_b   1.000
_cell.length_c   1.000
_cell.angle_alpha   90.00
_cell.angle_beta   90.00
_cell.angle_gamma   90.00
#
_symmetry.space_group_name_H-M   'P 1'
#
loop_
_entity.id
_entity.type
_entity.pdbx_description
1 polymer ?
#
loop_
_entity_poly.entity_id
_entity_poly.type
_entity_poly.pdbx_seq_one_letter_code
_entity_poly.pdbx_strand_id
1 'polypeptide(L)'
;MTNHWQDIQNADVVLIMGGNAAEAHPCGFKWVIEAKKQNKARLVVVDPRFTRSAAMADYYAPVRAGSDIAFLSGVLNYLLSNDKIQTEYVRHYTNAPFIVGPDYKFEDGLFSGYNAEKRNYDPKSWGYALDDAGMAKVDMTMQDPQCVLQVMKRHFSRYTPELVSRITGTPQDKFLKVCDYIASTSVPNRTMTVMYALGWTQHSTGSQMIRTAAIMQLLLGNIGVAGGGMNALRGHSNIQGLTDLGLLSNSLPGYMSLARDGEQSLDVYYKTRALKPLRPNQMSYWQNYPKFFVSMQKSWWGNAATAENEWAFHYLPKIDKLYDVLQAFELMNKGAINGYICQGFNPVGSFPDKKKIVDGLSKLKFLVTIDPLVTETSEFWKNYGAFNDVKTADIQTTVFRLPSTCFAEEEGSLTNSSRWLQWHWKGAEPPGEAMGDIEIVAGIFSRIRAAYLKEGGAFPEPITQLTWPYKIPHAPSAQELAMEYSGKALADLVDPKDPTKVLAKAGEQLSGFGLLRDDGSTASGCWIYSGAWTQAGNQMARRDNADPYGIGQALNWSWAWPANRRIIYNGASVNPTTGQPWIPKRTLVKWDGKAWIGSDVPDIRPDANPMDPDAVRPFIMTAEGVARLFAPTGMAEGPLPEHYEPFESPLVNNLMHPKSEVARANPAARIFKGDLERLGVPKDFPYVATSYRLTEHFHYWTKNVRTSAIIQPQQFVEIGEELAKEKGIENGGWVKVSSKRGFIKAVALVSKRINALQVDGRTVHTVGLPNHWGFIGLAKPGYLVNTLTPFVGDANTQTPEYKSFTVNIEKA
;
A
#
# COMPACT_ATOMS: atom_id res chain seq x y z
N MET A 1 -5.84 4.10 -3.95
CA MET A 1 -6.88 3.97 -4.98
C MET A 1 -6.46 4.80 -6.18
N THR A 2 -6.61 4.23 -7.38
CA THR A 2 -6.50 5.00 -8.62
C THR A 2 -7.70 5.93 -8.81
N ASN A 3 -8.86 5.52 -8.28
CA ASN A 3 -10.10 6.28 -8.33
C ASN A 3 -10.47 6.77 -6.92
N HIS A 4 -11.75 7.02 -6.66
CA HIS A 4 -12.28 7.45 -5.36
C HIS A 4 -13.59 6.74 -5.00
N TRP A 5 -14.06 6.92 -3.75
CA TRP A 5 -15.20 6.16 -3.22
C TRP A 5 -16.48 6.29 -4.05
N GLN A 6 -16.88 7.53 -4.38
CA GLN A 6 -18.11 7.76 -5.14
C GLN A 6 -18.08 7.17 -6.56
N ASP A 7 -16.89 7.12 -7.18
CA ASP A 7 -16.75 6.60 -8.54
C ASP A 7 -17.07 5.10 -8.66
N ILE A 8 -17.01 4.34 -7.56
CA ILE A 8 -17.40 2.92 -7.55
C ILE A 8 -18.84 2.73 -8.05
N GLN A 9 -19.72 3.71 -7.85
CA GLN A 9 -21.10 3.66 -8.34
C GLN A 9 -21.19 3.50 -9.86
N ASN A 10 -20.15 3.90 -10.60
CA ASN A 10 -20.09 3.84 -12.05
C ASN A 10 -19.71 2.46 -12.59
N ALA A 11 -19.30 1.51 -11.75
CA ALA A 11 -18.83 0.20 -12.21
C ALA A 11 -19.95 -0.66 -12.81
N ASP A 12 -19.59 -1.53 -13.76
CA ASP A 12 -20.48 -2.56 -14.31
C ASP A 12 -20.17 -3.96 -13.71
N VAL A 13 -18.96 -4.14 -13.20
CA VAL A 13 -18.53 -5.26 -12.37
C VAL A 13 -17.72 -4.72 -11.18
N VAL A 14 -18.01 -5.21 -9.98
CA VAL A 14 -17.20 -4.93 -8.78
C VAL A 14 -16.59 -6.26 -8.34
N LEU A 15 -15.25 -6.35 -8.39
CA LEU A 15 -14.52 -7.48 -7.86
C LEU A 15 -13.98 -7.13 -6.48
N ILE A 16 -14.43 -7.85 -5.45
CA ILE A 16 -13.82 -7.85 -4.13
C ILE A 16 -13.00 -9.12 -4.00
N MET A 17 -11.68 -8.99 -4.06
CA MET A 17 -10.71 -10.06 -3.88
C MET A 17 -9.50 -9.49 -3.15
N GLY A 18 -8.98 -10.21 -2.15
CA GLY A 18 -7.96 -9.66 -1.25
C GLY A 18 -8.49 -8.57 -0.30
N GLY A 19 -9.80 -8.50 -0.05
CA GLY A 19 -10.43 -7.53 0.84
C GLY A 19 -11.85 -7.94 1.26
N ASN A 20 -12.41 -7.24 2.25
CA ASN A 20 -13.78 -7.46 2.74
C ASN A 20 -14.43 -6.10 3.04
N ALA A 21 -14.82 -5.40 1.98
CA ALA A 21 -15.17 -3.97 2.05
C ALA A 21 -16.46 -3.71 2.85
N ALA A 22 -17.40 -4.65 2.92
CA ALA A 22 -18.61 -4.49 3.72
C ALA A 22 -18.31 -4.46 5.23
N GLU A 23 -17.17 -5.01 5.64
CA GLU A 23 -16.73 -5.00 7.04
C GLU A 23 -15.66 -3.96 7.31
N ALA A 24 -14.64 -3.88 6.45
CA ALA A 24 -13.51 -2.98 6.65
C ALA A 24 -13.77 -1.55 6.20
N HIS A 25 -14.72 -1.33 5.28
CA HIS A 25 -15.01 -0.01 4.67
C HIS A 25 -16.52 0.20 4.45
N PRO A 26 -17.38 -0.01 5.47
CA PRO A 26 -18.83 -0.10 5.29
C PRO A 26 -19.45 1.16 4.67
N CYS A 27 -18.98 2.36 5.03
CA CYS A 27 -19.48 3.60 4.44
C CYS A 27 -19.09 3.75 2.96
N GLY A 28 -17.88 3.29 2.58
CA GLY A 28 -17.44 3.24 1.19
C GLY A 28 -18.20 2.19 0.38
N PHE A 29 -18.56 1.07 1.01
CA PHE A 29 -19.32 -0.02 0.39
C PHE A 29 -20.73 0.39 -0.07
N LYS A 30 -21.29 1.50 0.45
CA LYS A 30 -22.51 2.13 -0.09
C LYS A 30 -22.46 2.24 -1.62
N TRP A 31 -21.32 2.66 -2.18
CA TRP A 31 -21.20 2.90 -3.62
C TRP A 31 -21.17 1.62 -4.45
N VAL A 32 -20.81 0.48 -3.85
CA VAL A 32 -21.00 -0.84 -4.47
C VAL A 32 -22.49 -1.14 -4.64
N ILE A 33 -23.29 -0.84 -3.61
CA ILE A 33 -24.74 -1.02 -3.66
C ILE A 33 -25.38 -0.07 -4.68
N GLU A 34 -24.91 1.17 -4.79
CA GLU A 34 -25.37 2.10 -5.83
C GLU A 34 -25.01 1.61 -7.24
N ALA A 35 -23.83 1.04 -7.45
CA ALA A 35 -23.48 0.40 -8.73
C ALA A 35 -24.46 -0.74 -9.07
N LYS A 36 -24.81 -1.59 -8.09
CA LYS A 36 -25.82 -2.65 -8.30
C LYS A 36 -27.20 -2.09 -8.64
N LYS A 37 -27.63 -1.03 -7.97
CA LYS A 37 -28.97 -0.44 -8.19
C LYS A 37 -29.07 0.29 -9.53
N GLN A 38 -28.10 1.17 -9.80
CA GLN A 38 -28.15 2.13 -10.90
C GLN A 38 -27.59 1.55 -12.19
N ASN A 39 -26.46 0.84 -12.14
CA ASN A 39 -25.78 0.27 -13.31
C ASN A 39 -26.01 -1.24 -13.48
N LYS A 40 -26.79 -1.86 -12.59
CA LYS A 40 -26.99 -3.32 -12.57
C LYS A 40 -25.66 -4.08 -12.49
N ALA A 41 -24.71 -3.48 -11.78
CA ALA A 41 -23.38 -4.03 -11.62
C ALA A 41 -23.43 -5.42 -10.98
N ARG A 42 -22.52 -6.30 -11.40
CA ARG A 42 -22.31 -7.60 -10.75
C ARG A 42 -21.24 -7.47 -9.67
N LEU A 43 -21.59 -7.77 -8.42
CA LEU A 43 -20.65 -7.90 -7.31
C LEU A 43 -20.15 -9.34 -7.24
N VAL A 44 -18.85 -9.52 -7.45
CA VAL A 44 -18.15 -10.80 -7.35
C VAL A 44 -17.22 -10.76 -6.15
N VAL A 45 -17.29 -11.78 -5.29
CA VAL A 45 -16.41 -11.92 -4.12
C VAL A 45 -15.59 -13.20 -4.25
N VAL A 46 -14.27 -13.07 -4.12
CA VAL A 46 -13.33 -14.19 -4.06
C VAL A 46 -12.57 -14.09 -2.74
N ASP A 47 -12.87 -14.99 -1.80
CA ASP A 47 -12.35 -14.97 -0.43
C ASP A 47 -12.32 -16.39 0.14
N PRO A 48 -11.36 -16.76 1.02
CA PRO A 48 -11.38 -18.05 1.73
C PRO A 48 -12.64 -18.26 2.60
N ARG A 49 -13.36 -17.20 2.92
CA ARG A 49 -14.55 -17.22 3.79
C ARG A 49 -15.75 -16.60 3.06
N PHE A 50 -16.94 -17.10 3.38
CA PHE A 50 -18.19 -16.42 3.06
C PHE A 50 -18.39 -15.26 4.06
N THR A 51 -17.93 -14.07 3.67
CA THR A 51 -17.95 -12.84 4.47
C THR A 51 -19.27 -12.07 4.38
N ARG A 52 -19.41 -10.95 5.12
CA ARG A 52 -20.55 -10.03 4.92
C ARG A 52 -20.53 -9.36 3.54
N SER A 53 -19.36 -9.20 2.91
CA SER A 53 -19.29 -8.83 1.49
C SER A 53 -19.84 -9.93 0.59
N ALA A 54 -19.50 -11.20 0.84
CA ALA A 54 -20.02 -12.34 0.06
C ALA A 54 -21.54 -12.48 0.18
N ALA A 55 -22.12 -12.18 1.35
CA ALA A 55 -23.57 -12.17 1.56
C ALA A 55 -24.32 -11.18 0.66
N MET A 56 -23.65 -10.12 0.19
CA MET A 56 -24.23 -9.12 -0.72
C MET A 56 -23.87 -9.39 -2.20
N ALA A 57 -23.01 -10.37 -2.47
CA ALA A 57 -22.47 -10.66 -3.78
C ALA A 57 -23.49 -11.37 -4.68
N ASP A 58 -23.40 -11.10 -5.98
CA ASP A 58 -24.10 -11.89 -7.00
C ASP A 58 -23.39 -13.22 -7.24
N TYR A 59 -22.08 -13.28 -6.96
CA TYR A 59 -21.30 -14.50 -7.09
C TYR A 59 -20.19 -14.58 -6.04
N TYR A 60 -20.01 -15.78 -5.47
CA TYR A 60 -18.95 -16.09 -4.51
C TYR A 60 -18.16 -17.33 -4.95
N ALA A 61 -16.83 -17.18 -5.00
CA ALA A 61 -15.90 -18.28 -5.21
C ALA A 61 -14.92 -18.38 -4.03
N PRO A 62 -14.76 -19.56 -3.41
CA PRO A 62 -13.75 -19.74 -2.38
C PRO A 62 -12.36 -19.81 -2.99
N VAL A 63 -11.34 -19.37 -2.26
CA VAL A 63 -9.92 -19.48 -2.65
C VAL A 63 -9.08 -19.80 -1.41
N ARG A 64 -8.07 -20.67 -1.52
CA ARG A 64 -7.12 -20.90 -0.43
C ARG A 64 -6.27 -19.65 -0.19
N ALA A 65 -6.15 -19.22 1.07
CA ALA A 65 -5.32 -18.07 1.41
C ALA A 65 -3.86 -18.28 0.97
N GLY A 66 -3.29 -17.29 0.27
CA GLY A 66 -1.92 -17.37 -0.26
C GLY A 66 -1.80 -17.98 -1.66
N SER A 67 -2.92 -18.26 -2.34
CA SER A 67 -2.94 -18.81 -3.71
C SER A 67 -3.48 -17.85 -4.77
N ASP A 68 -3.65 -16.57 -4.42
CA ASP A 68 -4.24 -15.54 -5.28
C ASP A 68 -3.49 -15.32 -6.59
N ILE A 69 -2.15 -15.45 -6.59
CA ILE A 69 -1.37 -15.36 -7.84
C ILE A 69 -1.77 -16.47 -8.80
N ALA A 70 -1.94 -17.71 -8.34
CA ALA A 70 -2.39 -18.79 -9.21
C ALA A 70 -3.78 -18.50 -9.80
N PHE A 71 -4.73 -18.05 -8.97
CA PHE A 71 -6.08 -17.67 -9.43
C PHE A 71 -6.01 -16.56 -10.49
N LEU A 72 -5.36 -15.44 -10.18
CA LEU A 72 -5.31 -14.27 -11.06
C LEU A 72 -4.49 -14.54 -12.33
N SER A 73 -3.41 -15.31 -12.25
CA SER A 73 -2.63 -15.74 -13.42
C SER A 73 -3.44 -16.68 -14.32
N GLY A 74 -4.33 -17.49 -13.75
CA GLY A 74 -5.34 -18.23 -14.50
C GLY A 74 -6.30 -17.30 -15.25
N VAL A 75 -6.76 -16.21 -14.60
CA VAL A 75 -7.59 -15.20 -15.27
C VAL A 75 -6.80 -14.56 -16.43
N LEU A 76 -5.53 -14.20 -16.22
CA LEU A 76 -4.68 -13.66 -17.27
C LEU A 76 -4.54 -14.63 -18.45
N ASN A 77 -4.30 -15.92 -18.17
CA ASN A 77 -4.26 -16.95 -19.20
C ASN A 77 -5.58 -17.00 -19.99
N TYR A 78 -6.73 -17.07 -19.29
CA TYR A 78 -8.05 -17.07 -19.92
C TYR A 78 -8.26 -15.83 -20.82
N LEU A 79 -7.91 -14.63 -20.35
CA LEU A 79 -8.08 -13.40 -21.13
C LEU A 79 -7.20 -13.41 -22.39
N LEU A 80 -5.94 -13.81 -22.25
CA LEU A 80 -4.95 -13.82 -23.33
C LEU A 80 -5.23 -14.93 -24.36
N SER A 81 -5.75 -16.09 -23.94
CA SER A 81 -6.04 -17.22 -24.83
C SER A 81 -7.36 -17.07 -25.59
N ASN A 82 -8.29 -16.26 -25.08
CA ASN A 82 -9.63 -16.06 -25.68
C ASN A 82 -9.80 -14.68 -26.33
N ASP A 83 -8.71 -13.94 -26.52
CA ASP A 83 -8.71 -12.57 -27.08
C ASP A 83 -9.71 -11.63 -26.35
N LYS A 84 -9.77 -11.76 -25.02
CA LYS A 84 -10.60 -10.93 -24.14
C LYS A 84 -9.80 -9.78 -23.55
N ILE A 85 -9.21 -8.98 -24.44
CA ILE A 85 -8.44 -7.78 -24.10
C ILE A 85 -8.98 -6.57 -24.85
N GLN A 86 -8.77 -5.38 -24.30
CA GLN A 86 -9.11 -4.10 -24.93
C GLN A 86 -7.91 -3.69 -25.81
N THR A 87 -7.86 -4.22 -27.03
CA THR A 87 -6.65 -4.22 -27.88
C THR A 87 -6.03 -2.85 -28.11
N GLU A 88 -6.83 -1.81 -28.37
CA GLU A 88 -6.31 -0.45 -28.60
C GLU A 88 -5.69 0.17 -27.34
N TYR A 89 -6.32 -0.02 -26.19
CA TYR A 89 -5.78 0.39 -24.89
C TYR A 89 -4.47 -0.35 -24.61
N VAL A 90 -4.47 -1.68 -24.77
CA VAL A 90 -3.28 -2.50 -24.53
C VAL A 90 -2.13 -2.06 -25.42
N ARG A 91 -2.38 -1.84 -26.71
CA ARG A 91 -1.35 -1.43 -27.67
C ARG A 91 -0.76 -0.06 -27.35
N HIS A 92 -1.56 0.93 -26.99
CA HIS A 92 -1.10 2.31 -26.91
C HIS A 92 -0.78 2.82 -25.51
N TYR A 93 -1.38 2.23 -24.48
CA TYR A 93 -1.28 2.71 -23.10
C TYR A 93 -0.56 1.74 -22.16
N THR A 94 -0.12 0.59 -22.67
CA THR A 94 0.72 -0.34 -21.93
C THR A 94 2.03 -0.61 -22.66
N ASN A 95 2.96 -1.27 -21.99
CA ASN A 95 4.20 -1.73 -22.60
C ASN A 95 4.07 -3.05 -23.36
N ALA A 96 2.87 -3.54 -23.70
CA ALA A 96 2.66 -4.73 -24.52
C ALA A 96 3.51 -4.78 -25.81
N PRO A 97 3.67 -3.68 -26.56
CA PRO A 97 4.53 -3.62 -27.76
C PRO A 97 6.05 -3.65 -27.48
N PHE A 98 6.49 -3.42 -26.24
CA PHE A 98 7.90 -3.19 -25.95
C PHE A 98 8.67 -4.50 -26.06
N ILE A 99 9.88 -4.47 -26.62
CA ILE A 99 10.71 -5.65 -26.81
C ILE A 99 11.53 -5.91 -25.54
N VAL A 100 11.37 -7.08 -24.93
CA VAL A 100 12.16 -7.52 -23.77
C VAL A 100 13.56 -7.92 -24.24
N GLY A 101 14.59 -7.57 -23.45
CA GLY A 101 15.97 -7.92 -23.75
C GLY A 101 16.19 -9.44 -23.92
N PRO A 102 17.16 -9.86 -24.75
CA PRO A 102 17.37 -11.28 -25.07
C PRO A 102 17.89 -12.12 -23.89
N ASP A 103 18.48 -11.46 -22.88
CA ASP A 103 19.04 -12.13 -21.71
C ASP A 103 18.00 -12.49 -20.64
N TYR A 104 16.76 -11.99 -20.78
CA TYR A 104 15.65 -12.35 -19.91
C TYR A 104 15.31 -13.84 -20.07
N LYS A 105 15.27 -14.57 -18.95
CA LYS A 105 14.84 -15.96 -18.90
C LYS A 105 13.97 -16.23 -17.68
N PHE A 106 13.13 -17.25 -17.77
CA PHE A 106 12.37 -17.80 -16.66
C PHE A 106 12.35 -19.33 -16.79
N GLU A 107 12.84 -20.03 -15.77
CA GLU A 107 12.97 -21.49 -15.76
C GLU A 107 12.81 -22.02 -14.34
N ASP A 108 11.99 -23.08 -14.17
CA ASP A 108 11.73 -23.77 -12.90
C ASP A 108 11.48 -22.85 -11.69
N GLY A 109 10.69 -21.79 -11.93
CA GLY A 109 10.28 -20.84 -10.90
C GLY A 109 11.29 -19.76 -10.58
N LEU A 110 12.38 -19.66 -11.34
CA LEU A 110 13.41 -18.63 -11.16
C LEU A 110 13.56 -17.78 -12.42
N PHE A 111 13.67 -16.47 -12.22
CA PHE A 111 14.05 -15.55 -13.29
C PHE A 111 15.57 -15.55 -13.49
N SER A 112 16.02 -15.05 -14.64
CA SER A 112 17.45 -14.80 -14.88
C SER A 112 18.02 -13.86 -13.81
N GLY A 113 19.24 -14.15 -13.33
CA GLY A 113 19.96 -13.34 -12.35
C GLY A 113 19.83 -13.77 -10.88
N TYR A 114 19.23 -14.93 -10.58
CA TYR A 114 19.08 -15.40 -9.20
C TYR A 114 20.43 -15.73 -8.52
N ASN A 115 20.59 -15.29 -7.27
CA ASN A 115 21.68 -15.67 -6.39
C ASN A 115 21.13 -16.44 -5.17
N ALA A 116 21.44 -17.73 -5.09
CA ALA A 116 20.92 -18.61 -4.05
C ALA A 116 21.47 -18.29 -2.64
N GLU A 117 22.73 -17.88 -2.53
CA GLU A 117 23.34 -17.54 -1.24
C GLU A 117 22.74 -16.29 -0.62
N LYS A 118 22.46 -15.27 -1.46
CA LYS A 118 21.91 -13.99 -1.03
C LYS A 118 20.38 -13.95 -1.05
N ARG A 119 19.73 -14.94 -1.66
CA ARG A 119 18.28 -14.98 -1.90
C ARG A 119 17.77 -13.69 -2.55
N ASN A 120 18.41 -13.29 -3.64
CA ASN A 120 18.04 -12.10 -4.40
C ASN A 120 18.32 -12.26 -5.89
N TYR A 121 17.99 -11.25 -6.69
CA TYR A 121 18.22 -11.23 -8.14
C TYR A 121 19.10 -10.04 -8.54
N ASP A 122 19.94 -10.22 -9.57
CA ASP A 122 20.45 -9.12 -10.42
C ASP A 122 19.44 -8.86 -11.56
N PRO A 123 18.70 -7.73 -11.53
CA PRO A 123 17.62 -7.48 -12.47
C PRO A 123 18.08 -6.95 -13.84
N LYS A 124 19.39 -6.86 -14.13
CA LYS A 124 19.91 -6.29 -15.41
C LYS A 124 19.28 -6.92 -16.65
N SER A 125 19.06 -8.23 -16.63
CA SER A 125 18.47 -8.97 -17.76
C SER A 125 16.99 -8.68 -17.99
N TRP A 126 16.30 -8.01 -17.05
CA TRP A 126 14.86 -7.74 -17.13
C TRP A 126 14.56 -6.42 -17.85
N GLY A 127 15.55 -5.78 -18.47
CA GLY A 127 15.34 -4.54 -19.24
C GLY A 127 14.66 -4.74 -20.59
N TYR A 128 14.27 -3.64 -21.23
CA TYR A 128 13.89 -3.65 -22.64
C TYR A 128 15.14 -3.71 -23.53
N ALA A 129 14.98 -4.22 -24.75
CA ALA A 129 15.95 -3.99 -25.81
C ALA A 129 15.95 -2.50 -26.17
N LEU A 130 17.14 -1.89 -26.20
CA LEU A 130 17.32 -0.49 -26.55
C LEU A 130 17.80 -0.34 -28.00
N ASP A 131 17.46 0.78 -28.63
CA ASP A 131 18.06 1.23 -29.89
C ASP A 131 19.37 2.01 -29.67
N ASP A 132 19.99 2.46 -30.76
CA ASP A 132 21.28 3.16 -30.73
C ASP A 132 21.19 4.52 -30.00
N ALA A 133 19.97 5.07 -29.82
CA ALA A 133 19.71 6.29 -29.06
C ALA A 133 19.40 6.02 -27.58
N GLY A 134 19.44 4.75 -27.14
CA GLY A 134 19.11 4.35 -25.77
C GLY A 134 17.61 4.34 -25.46
N MET A 135 16.75 4.39 -26.49
CA MET A 135 15.29 4.33 -26.33
C MET A 135 14.79 2.90 -26.42
N ALA A 136 13.64 2.61 -25.80
CA ALA A 136 13.05 1.28 -25.84
C ALA A 136 12.52 0.94 -27.24
N LYS A 137 12.94 -0.22 -27.77
CA LYS A 137 12.40 -0.81 -29.01
C LYS A 137 10.96 -1.26 -28.79
N VAL A 138 10.12 -1.02 -29.80
CA VAL A 138 8.69 -1.36 -29.76
C VAL A 138 8.27 -1.97 -31.10
N ASP A 139 7.39 -2.98 -31.03
CA ASP A 139 6.66 -3.54 -32.16
C ASP A 139 5.14 -3.33 -31.94
N MET A 140 4.57 -2.31 -32.59
CA MET A 140 3.16 -1.96 -32.45
C MET A 140 2.20 -3.03 -33.03
N THR A 141 2.70 -4.00 -33.81
CA THR A 141 1.90 -5.14 -34.25
C THR A 141 1.69 -6.17 -33.12
N MET A 142 2.52 -6.10 -32.07
CA MET A 142 2.57 -7.02 -30.93
C MET A 142 2.79 -8.48 -31.35
N GLN A 143 3.47 -8.71 -32.48
CA GLN A 143 3.75 -10.04 -33.03
C GLN A 143 5.18 -10.51 -32.77
N ASP A 144 6.12 -9.59 -32.50
CA ASP A 144 7.48 -9.95 -32.16
C ASP A 144 7.48 -10.94 -30.97
N PRO A 145 8.17 -12.09 -31.08
CA PRO A 145 8.14 -13.11 -30.04
C PRO A 145 8.68 -12.61 -28.70
N GLN A 146 9.51 -11.58 -28.69
CA GLN A 146 10.08 -10.94 -27.50
C GLN A 146 9.32 -9.68 -27.08
N CYS A 147 8.26 -9.26 -27.77
CA CYS A 147 7.40 -8.22 -27.21
C CYS A 147 6.73 -8.72 -25.91
N VAL A 148 6.49 -7.80 -24.98
CA VAL A 148 5.94 -8.09 -23.65
C VAL A 148 4.66 -8.93 -23.72
N LEU A 149 3.76 -8.66 -24.67
CA LEU A 149 2.53 -9.44 -24.81
C LEU A 149 2.80 -10.92 -25.10
N GLN A 150 3.75 -11.23 -25.98
CA GLN A 150 4.09 -12.61 -26.33
C GLN A 150 4.86 -13.30 -25.19
N VAL A 151 5.74 -12.58 -24.49
CA VAL A 151 6.40 -13.08 -23.27
C VAL A 151 5.37 -13.46 -22.20
N MET A 152 4.36 -12.61 -21.98
CA MET A 152 3.28 -12.90 -21.02
C MET A 152 2.44 -14.10 -21.43
N LYS A 153 2.06 -14.22 -22.71
CA LYS A 153 1.34 -15.40 -23.22
C LYS A 153 2.08 -16.70 -22.90
N ARG A 154 3.41 -16.72 -23.10
CA ARG A 154 4.24 -17.88 -22.71
C ARG A 154 4.24 -18.10 -21.20
N HIS A 155 4.48 -17.05 -20.41
CA HIS A 155 4.58 -17.13 -18.95
C HIS A 155 3.32 -17.66 -18.28
N PHE A 156 2.15 -17.12 -18.67
CA PHE A 156 0.86 -17.43 -18.04
C PHE A 156 0.17 -18.67 -18.62
N SER A 157 0.60 -19.22 -19.76
CA SER A 157 -0.01 -20.41 -20.38
C SER A 157 -0.09 -21.63 -19.45
N ARG A 158 0.83 -21.73 -18.49
CA ARG A 158 0.90 -22.80 -17.48
C ARG A 158 -0.28 -22.81 -16.51
N TYR A 159 -0.94 -21.67 -16.30
CA TYR A 159 -2.03 -21.52 -15.33
C TYR A 159 -3.37 -21.94 -15.97
N THR A 160 -3.54 -23.24 -16.24
CA THR A 160 -4.80 -23.78 -16.78
C THR A 160 -5.89 -23.83 -15.69
N PRO A 161 -7.19 -23.83 -16.04
CA PRO A 161 -8.28 -23.96 -15.06
C PRO A 161 -8.11 -25.16 -14.11
N GLU A 162 -7.61 -26.29 -14.61
CA GLU A 162 -7.34 -27.49 -13.83
C GLU A 162 -6.24 -27.26 -12.79
N LEU A 163 -5.12 -26.66 -13.21
CA LEU A 163 -4.00 -26.38 -12.30
C LEU A 163 -4.37 -25.31 -11.27
N VAL A 164 -5.08 -24.27 -11.69
CA VAL A 164 -5.64 -23.25 -10.79
C VAL A 164 -6.52 -23.92 -9.74
N SER A 165 -7.44 -24.79 -10.15
CA SER A 165 -8.31 -25.49 -9.21
C SER A 165 -7.52 -26.38 -8.23
N ARG A 166 -6.49 -27.10 -8.71
CA ARG A 166 -5.63 -27.92 -7.85
C ARG A 166 -4.85 -27.11 -6.81
N ILE A 167 -4.36 -25.91 -7.16
CA ILE A 167 -3.57 -25.05 -6.26
C ILE A 167 -4.46 -24.29 -5.27
N THR A 168 -5.57 -23.73 -5.77
CA THR A 168 -6.41 -22.78 -5.04
C THR A 168 -7.54 -23.47 -4.28
N GLY A 169 -7.93 -24.66 -4.70
CA GLY A 169 -9.14 -25.33 -4.23
C GLY A 169 -10.44 -24.71 -4.73
N THR A 170 -10.38 -23.68 -5.59
CA THR A 170 -11.57 -23.14 -6.25
C THR A 170 -12.08 -24.16 -7.27
N PRO A 171 -13.36 -24.57 -7.24
CA PRO A 171 -13.93 -25.42 -8.28
C PRO A 171 -13.80 -24.80 -9.67
N GLN A 172 -13.49 -25.60 -10.69
CA GLN A 172 -13.21 -25.09 -12.05
C GLN A 172 -14.38 -24.31 -12.65
N ASP A 173 -15.60 -24.80 -12.47
CA ASP A 173 -16.83 -24.13 -12.93
C ASP A 173 -16.99 -22.75 -12.27
N LYS A 174 -16.65 -22.65 -10.98
CA LYS A 174 -16.67 -21.37 -10.26
C LYS A 174 -15.61 -20.41 -10.75
N PHE A 175 -14.39 -20.90 -10.96
CA PHE A 175 -13.29 -20.12 -11.49
C PHE A 175 -13.64 -19.57 -12.89
N LEU A 176 -14.10 -20.44 -13.81
CA LEU A 176 -14.51 -20.05 -15.15
C LEU A 176 -15.65 -19.03 -15.13
N LYS A 177 -16.61 -19.18 -14.21
CA LYS A 177 -17.68 -18.19 -14.06
C LYS A 177 -17.17 -16.81 -13.65
N VAL A 178 -16.15 -16.75 -12.79
CA VAL A 178 -15.48 -15.49 -12.43
C VAL A 178 -14.73 -14.92 -13.65
N CYS A 179 -14.02 -15.76 -14.41
CA CYS A 179 -13.38 -15.36 -15.67
C CYS A 179 -14.38 -14.73 -16.65
N ASP A 180 -15.56 -15.31 -16.81
CA ASP A 180 -16.61 -14.78 -17.69
C ASP A 180 -17.06 -13.37 -17.27
N TYR A 181 -17.27 -13.15 -15.96
CA TYR A 181 -17.65 -11.83 -15.44
C TYR A 181 -16.55 -10.80 -15.70
N ILE A 182 -15.29 -11.15 -15.43
CA ILE A 182 -14.13 -10.28 -15.65
C ILE A 182 -13.97 -9.96 -17.14
N ALA A 183 -13.99 -10.99 -18.00
CA ALA A 183 -13.86 -10.87 -19.45
C ALA A 183 -14.98 -10.04 -20.09
N SER A 184 -16.16 -9.96 -19.45
CA SER A 184 -17.26 -9.09 -19.92
C SER A 184 -16.91 -7.60 -19.90
N THR A 185 -15.79 -7.21 -19.31
CA THR A 185 -15.30 -5.83 -19.21
C THR A 185 -14.10 -5.55 -20.11
N SER A 186 -13.76 -6.46 -21.04
CA SER A 186 -12.71 -6.23 -22.04
C SER A 186 -13.15 -5.31 -23.20
N VAL A 187 -14.29 -4.64 -23.06
CA VAL A 187 -14.92 -3.81 -24.09
C VAL A 187 -15.03 -2.36 -23.63
N PRO A 188 -14.92 -1.36 -24.52
CA PRO A 188 -14.81 0.05 -24.12
C PRO A 188 -15.96 0.59 -23.26
N ASN A 189 -17.16 0.03 -23.36
CA ASN A 189 -18.38 0.54 -22.71
C ASN A 189 -18.76 -0.16 -21.39
N ARG A 190 -17.91 -1.07 -20.89
CA ARG A 190 -18.13 -1.79 -19.63
C ARG A 190 -16.86 -1.76 -18.80
N THR A 191 -17.00 -1.48 -17.51
CA THR A 191 -15.86 -1.30 -16.59
C THR A 191 -15.95 -2.22 -15.40
N MET A 192 -14.79 -2.71 -14.97
CA MET A 192 -14.64 -3.39 -13.69
C MET A 192 -13.79 -2.55 -12.74
N THR A 193 -14.21 -2.46 -11.48
CA THR A 193 -13.35 -1.97 -10.40
C THR A 193 -12.92 -3.13 -9.50
N VAL A 194 -11.64 -3.13 -9.11
CA VAL A 194 -11.10 -4.09 -8.14
C VAL A 194 -10.95 -3.40 -6.79
N MET A 195 -11.59 -3.95 -5.76
CA MET A 195 -11.55 -3.47 -4.39
C MET A 195 -10.79 -4.47 -3.52
N TYR A 196 -9.61 -4.08 -3.05
CA TYR A 196 -8.71 -4.95 -2.29
C TYR A 196 -8.01 -4.18 -1.16
N ALA A 197 -7.46 -4.93 -0.20
CA ALA A 197 -6.60 -4.40 0.84
C ALA A 197 -5.64 -5.51 1.34
N LEU A 198 -5.77 -5.89 2.60
CA LEU A 198 -4.80 -6.72 3.30
C LEU A 198 -4.79 -8.19 2.89
N GLY A 199 -5.88 -8.69 2.29
CA GLY A 199 -5.95 -10.06 1.80
C GLY A 199 -5.00 -10.33 0.62
N TRP A 200 -4.45 -9.28 -0.01
CA TRP A 200 -3.35 -9.43 -0.97
C TRP A 200 -2.03 -8.90 -0.44
N THR A 201 -2.02 -7.87 0.42
CA THR A 201 -0.75 -7.21 0.77
C THR A 201 0.04 -7.93 1.86
N GLN A 202 -0.57 -8.82 2.64
CA GLN A 202 0.04 -9.45 3.83
C GLN A 202 0.49 -10.88 3.56
N HIS A 203 1.34 -11.03 2.53
CA HIS A 203 1.95 -12.26 2.06
C HIS A 203 3.42 -11.99 1.67
N SER A 204 4.26 -13.03 1.67
CA SER A 204 5.63 -12.96 1.14
C SER A 204 5.69 -12.58 -0.34
N THR A 205 4.59 -12.72 -1.07
CA THR A 205 4.41 -12.36 -2.50
C THR A 205 3.36 -11.27 -2.69
N GLY A 206 3.04 -10.49 -1.65
CA GLY A 206 1.90 -9.58 -1.66
C GLY A 206 1.99 -8.49 -2.73
N SER A 207 3.19 -7.98 -2.99
CA SER A 207 3.41 -7.02 -4.08
C SER A 207 3.11 -7.63 -5.46
N GLN A 208 3.43 -8.91 -5.67
CA GLN A 208 3.12 -9.61 -6.92
C GLN A 208 1.62 -9.95 -7.08
N MET A 209 0.89 -10.26 -6.00
CA MET A 209 -0.57 -10.43 -6.06
C MET A 209 -1.26 -9.19 -6.63
N ILE A 210 -0.86 -8.01 -6.14
CA ILE A 210 -1.38 -6.73 -6.62
C ILE A 210 -0.99 -6.49 -8.08
N ARG A 211 0.25 -6.83 -8.45
CA ARG A 211 0.73 -6.73 -9.84
C ARG A 211 -0.11 -7.59 -10.78
N THR A 212 -0.45 -8.82 -10.43
CA THR A 212 -1.29 -9.68 -11.27
C THR A 212 -2.66 -9.06 -11.55
N ALA A 213 -3.31 -8.50 -10.52
CA ALA A 213 -4.59 -7.80 -10.68
C ALA A 213 -4.47 -6.49 -11.46
N ALA A 214 -3.36 -5.76 -11.31
CA ALA A 214 -3.11 -4.55 -12.10
C ALA A 214 -2.90 -4.89 -13.59
N ILE A 215 -2.15 -5.96 -13.90
CA ILE A 215 -2.00 -6.48 -15.27
C ILE A 215 -3.37 -6.82 -15.84
N MET A 216 -4.22 -7.52 -15.09
CA MET A 216 -5.59 -7.86 -15.50
C MET A 216 -6.40 -6.59 -15.85
N GLN A 217 -6.39 -5.57 -14.98
CA GLN A 217 -7.11 -4.32 -15.25
C GLN A 217 -6.58 -3.55 -16.46
N LEU A 218 -5.27 -3.62 -16.72
CA LEU A 218 -4.66 -3.01 -17.90
C LEU A 218 -5.04 -3.74 -19.19
N LEU A 219 -5.09 -5.08 -19.18
CA LEU A 219 -5.56 -5.88 -20.32
C LEU A 219 -7.03 -5.59 -20.65
N LEU A 220 -7.85 -5.27 -19.65
CA LEU A 220 -9.25 -4.94 -19.82
C LEU A 220 -9.49 -3.46 -20.17
N GLY A 221 -8.47 -2.60 -20.13
CA GLY A 221 -8.62 -1.16 -20.35
C GLY A 221 -9.36 -0.42 -19.24
N ASN A 222 -9.33 -0.95 -18.01
CA ASN A 222 -10.09 -0.44 -16.87
C ASN A 222 -9.33 0.59 -16.02
N ILE A 223 -8.06 0.92 -16.31
CA ILE A 223 -7.31 1.93 -15.54
C ILE A 223 -7.51 3.31 -16.16
N GLY A 224 -7.81 4.31 -15.31
CA GLY A 224 -8.05 5.69 -15.73
C GLY A 224 -9.49 6.00 -16.16
N VAL A 225 -10.40 5.02 -16.14
CA VAL A 225 -11.82 5.21 -16.50
C VAL A 225 -12.71 5.28 -15.25
N ALA A 226 -13.87 5.95 -15.39
CA ALA A 226 -14.90 6.01 -14.35
C ALA A 226 -15.54 4.63 -14.13
N GLY A 227 -15.68 4.21 -12.87
CA GLY A 227 -16.17 2.87 -12.49
C GLY A 227 -15.13 1.76 -12.63
N GLY A 228 -13.90 2.11 -13.01
CA GLY A 228 -12.79 1.18 -13.19
C GLY A 228 -11.81 1.16 -12.02
N GLY A 229 -10.54 0.98 -12.37
CA GLY A 229 -9.41 1.24 -11.50
C GLY A 229 -9.01 0.12 -10.55
N MET A 230 -7.90 0.35 -9.87
CA MET A 230 -7.42 -0.44 -8.73
C MET A 230 -7.71 0.33 -7.45
N ASN A 231 -8.85 0.05 -6.85
CA ASN A 231 -9.28 0.63 -5.58
C ASN A 231 -8.64 -0.11 -4.41
N ALA A 232 -7.34 0.15 -4.22
CA ALA A 232 -6.58 -0.22 -3.03
C ALA A 232 -7.13 0.54 -1.81
N LEU A 233 -7.92 -0.13 -0.98
CA LEU A 233 -8.65 0.47 0.14
C LEU A 233 -7.71 0.63 1.34
N ARG A 234 -7.39 1.87 1.71
CA ARG A 234 -6.44 2.18 2.79
C ARG A 234 -7.06 1.87 4.16
N GLY A 235 -6.21 1.53 5.13
CA GLY A 235 -6.60 1.10 6.47
C GLY A 235 -6.92 2.26 7.42
N HIS A 236 -5.93 2.70 8.22
CA HIS A 236 -6.09 3.85 9.11
C HIS A 236 -6.49 5.11 8.34
N SER A 237 -7.21 6.02 9.02
CA SER A 237 -7.76 7.26 8.47
C SER A 237 -6.75 8.10 7.69
N ASN A 238 -5.51 8.18 8.18
CA ASN A 238 -4.43 8.98 7.60
C ASN A 238 -3.20 8.16 7.16
N ILE A 239 -3.32 6.85 6.95
CA ILE A 239 -2.15 6.06 6.49
C ILE A 239 -1.65 6.52 5.11
N GLN A 240 -2.56 7.05 4.27
CA GLN A 240 -2.18 7.70 3.02
C GLN A 240 -1.31 8.92 3.30
N GLY A 241 -1.72 9.81 4.21
CA GLY A 241 -0.95 11.02 4.54
C GLY A 241 0.41 10.72 5.16
N LEU A 242 0.50 9.77 6.10
CA LEU A 242 1.80 9.37 6.66
C LEU A 242 2.73 8.76 5.60
N THR A 243 2.17 8.04 4.63
CA THR A 243 2.94 7.53 3.48
C THR A 243 3.39 8.68 2.57
N ASP A 244 2.49 9.64 2.30
CA ASP A 244 2.77 10.83 1.50
C ASP A 244 3.89 11.67 2.13
N LEU A 245 3.92 11.76 3.45
CA LEU A 245 4.92 12.51 4.22
C LEU A 245 6.21 11.70 4.50
N GLY A 246 6.31 10.47 4.01
CA GLY A 246 7.55 9.70 4.05
C GLY A 246 7.88 9.09 5.41
N LEU A 247 6.89 8.77 6.25
CA LEU A 247 7.09 8.11 7.56
C LEU A 247 7.37 6.61 7.38
N LEU A 248 8.41 6.29 6.61
CA LEU A 248 8.94 4.96 6.31
C LEU A 248 10.47 5.03 6.30
N SER A 249 11.14 3.93 6.65
CA SER A 249 12.60 3.90 6.92
C SER A 249 13.49 4.55 5.85
N ASN A 250 13.12 4.47 4.58
CA ASN A 250 13.91 4.93 3.44
C ASN A 250 13.26 6.09 2.66
N SER A 251 12.17 6.65 3.17
CA SER A 251 11.35 7.62 2.44
C SER A 251 11.60 9.06 2.90
N LEU A 252 11.31 9.98 1.99
CA LEU A 252 11.19 11.41 2.22
C LEU A 252 9.78 11.85 1.75
N PRO A 253 9.28 13.01 2.21
CA PRO A 253 8.00 13.54 1.76
C PRO A 253 7.84 13.59 0.23
N GLY A 254 6.62 13.35 -0.24
CA GLY A 254 6.27 13.33 -1.66
C GLY A 254 6.85 12.13 -2.41
N TYR A 255 6.96 10.97 -1.77
CA TYR A 255 7.51 9.74 -2.38
C TYR A 255 8.96 9.89 -2.87
N MET A 256 9.69 10.85 -2.31
CA MET A 256 11.15 10.91 -2.43
C MET A 256 11.79 9.84 -1.53
N SER A 257 13.10 9.64 -1.64
CA SER A 257 13.79 8.58 -0.91
C SER A 257 15.13 9.07 -0.39
N LEU A 258 15.53 8.58 0.79
CA LEU A 258 16.86 8.85 1.31
C LEU A 258 17.94 8.31 0.36
N ALA A 259 19.12 8.92 0.43
CA ALA A 259 20.31 8.44 -0.27
C ALA A 259 20.81 7.12 0.35
N ARG A 260 21.41 6.26 -0.48
CA ARG A 260 22.19 5.12 -0.02
C ARG A 260 23.56 5.58 0.48
N ASP A 261 24.21 4.78 1.32
CA ASP A 261 25.56 5.05 1.81
C ASP A 261 26.62 5.15 0.70
N GLY A 262 26.39 4.55 -0.47
CA GLY A 262 27.23 4.75 -1.67
C GLY A 262 27.00 6.08 -2.41
N GLU A 263 25.90 6.80 -2.14
CA GLU A 263 25.51 8.03 -2.85
C GLU A 263 26.01 9.26 -2.08
N GLN A 264 27.26 9.66 -2.34
CA GLN A 264 27.97 10.70 -1.58
C GLN A 264 27.89 12.11 -2.16
N SER A 265 27.17 12.33 -3.26
CA SER A 265 26.90 13.66 -3.84
C SER A 265 25.51 13.71 -4.46
N LEU A 266 24.99 14.92 -4.69
CA LEU A 266 23.67 15.09 -5.31
C LEU A 266 23.61 14.56 -6.75
N ASP A 267 24.67 14.71 -7.52
CA ASP A 267 24.73 14.19 -8.90
C ASP A 267 24.52 12.67 -8.92
N VAL A 268 25.21 11.93 -8.04
CA VAL A 268 25.08 10.48 -7.94
C VAL A 268 23.68 10.09 -7.45
N TYR A 269 23.17 10.80 -6.43
CA TYR A 269 21.84 10.59 -5.88
C TYR A 269 20.72 10.77 -6.92
N TYR A 270 20.82 11.78 -7.80
CA TYR A 270 19.81 12.05 -8.81
C TYR A 270 19.77 11.04 -9.96
N LYS A 271 20.89 10.37 -10.31
CA LYS A 271 20.97 9.44 -11.45
C LYS A 271 19.91 8.33 -11.44
N THR A 272 19.54 7.85 -10.25
CA THR A 272 18.56 6.74 -10.10
C THR A 272 17.13 7.22 -9.86
N ARG A 273 16.92 8.53 -9.71
CA ARG A 273 15.65 9.13 -9.25
C ARG A 273 15.05 10.13 -10.25
N ALA A 274 15.89 10.91 -10.91
CA ALA A 274 15.50 11.85 -11.96
C ALA A 274 15.34 11.13 -13.30
N LEU A 275 14.30 10.30 -13.41
CA LEU A 275 14.06 9.42 -14.55
C LEU A 275 14.06 10.21 -15.87
N LYS A 276 14.79 9.70 -16.86
CA LYS A 276 14.76 10.24 -18.22
C LYS A 276 13.73 9.49 -19.06
N PRO A 277 13.11 10.13 -20.06
CA PRO A 277 12.22 9.44 -21.00
C PRO A 277 12.92 8.26 -21.70
N LEU A 278 12.23 7.13 -21.79
CA LEU A 278 12.66 5.94 -22.57
C LEU A 278 11.95 5.85 -23.93
N ARG A 279 11.14 6.86 -24.26
CA ARG A 279 10.46 7.06 -25.52
C ARG A 279 10.40 8.57 -25.81
N PRO A 280 10.34 8.99 -27.08
CA PRO A 280 10.22 10.41 -27.42
C PRO A 280 9.00 11.08 -26.77
N ASN A 281 9.14 12.37 -26.43
CA ASN A 281 8.08 13.26 -25.92
C ASN A 281 7.37 12.83 -24.62
N GLN A 282 7.84 11.81 -23.89
CA GLN A 282 7.17 11.38 -22.66
C GLN A 282 7.44 12.33 -21.49
N MET A 283 6.43 12.53 -20.65
CA MET A 283 6.53 13.44 -19.51
C MET A 283 7.55 12.99 -18.48
N SER A 284 7.70 11.68 -18.25
CA SER A 284 8.58 11.10 -17.22
C SER A 284 8.73 12.02 -16.01
N TYR A 285 7.62 12.33 -15.34
CA TYR A 285 7.53 13.57 -14.53
C TYR A 285 8.53 13.60 -13.37
N TRP A 286 9.00 12.42 -12.95
CA TRP A 286 10.14 12.25 -12.03
C TRP A 286 11.45 12.89 -12.52
N GLN A 287 11.60 13.27 -13.78
CA GLN A 287 12.72 14.10 -14.24
C GLN A 287 12.83 15.44 -13.47
N ASN A 288 11.74 15.88 -12.82
CA ASN A 288 11.69 17.06 -11.97
C ASN A 288 12.12 16.80 -10.51
N TYR A 289 12.64 15.60 -10.19
CA TYR A 289 13.09 15.24 -8.84
C TYR A 289 13.97 16.31 -8.17
N PRO A 290 14.95 16.94 -8.86
CA PRO A 290 15.78 17.99 -8.24
C PRO A 290 14.96 19.17 -7.69
N LYS A 291 13.89 19.58 -8.39
CA LYS A 291 13.03 20.68 -7.95
C LYS A 291 12.30 20.33 -6.65
N PHE A 292 11.83 19.09 -6.55
CA PHE A 292 11.14 18.59 -5.37
C PHE A 292 12.10 18.48 -4.19
N PHE A 293 13.29 17.92 -4.43
CA PHE A 293 14.31 17.74 -3.42
C PHE A 293 14.78 19.10 -2.86
N VAL A 294 15.23 20.01 -3.72
CA VAL A 294 15.72 21.34 -3.30
C VAL A 294 14.62 22.10 -2.55
N SER A 295 13.39 22.09 -3.05
CA SER A 295 12.27 22.77 -2.37
C SER A 295 11.98 22.20 -0.97
N MET A 296 12.13 20.89 -0.77
CA MET A 296 12.03 20.26 0.55
C MET A 296 13.19 20.67 1.45
N GLN A 297 14.44 20.65 0.94
CA GLN A 297 15.61 21.10 1.70
C GLN A 297 15.48 22.57 2.13
N LYS A 298 14.94 23.44 1.26
CA LYS A 298 14.64 24.84 1.62
C LYS A 298 13.54 24.96 2.66
N SER A 299 12.58 24.04 2.71
CA SER A 299 11.58 23.97 3.79
C SER A 299 12.24 23.64 5.13
N TRP A 300 13.11 22.64 5.15
CA TRP A 300 13.72 22.13 6.39
C TRP A 300 14.88 22.97 6.91
N TRP A 301 15.75 23.47 6.03
CA TRP A 301 16.97 24.16 6.43
C TRP A 301 17.08 25.60 5.94
N GLY A 302 16.10 26.10 5.17
CA GLY A 302 16.00 27.53 4.86
C GLY A 302 17.32 28.08 4.31
N ASN A 303 17.88 29.09 4.99
CA ASN A 303 19.14 29.73 4.59
C ASN A 303 20.37 28.80 4.72
N ALA A 304 20.31 27.76 5.54
CA ALA A 304 21.40 26.79 5.66
C ALA A 304 21.48 25.81 4.48
N ALA A 305 20.42 25.67 3.68
CA ALA A 305 20.49 24.93 2.42
C ALA A 305 20.86 25.90 1.28
N THR A 306 22.10 25.83 0.81
CA THR A 306 22.64 26.65 -0.29
C THR A 306 23.19 25.79 -1.41
N ALA A 307 23.44 26.36 -2.59
CA ALA A 307 24.00 25.58 -3.70
C ALA A 307 25.41 25.05 -3.37
N GLU A 308 26.21 25.84 -2.64
CA GLU A 308 27.60 25.54 -2.29
C GLU A 308 27.73 24.33 -1.36
N ASN A 309 26.72 24.04 -0.54
CA ASN A 309 26.70 22.89 0.37
C ASN A 309 25.76 21.77 -0.08
N GLU A 310 25.48 21.71 -1.38
CA GLU A 310 24.56 20.73 -1.97
C GLU A 310 23.18 20.74 -1.29
N TRP A 311 22.67 21.93 -0.99
CA TRP A 311 21.37 22.15 -0.37
C TRP A 311 21.20 21.41 0.95
N ALA A 312 22.24 21.35 1.78
CA ALA A 312 22.26 20.56 3.02
C ALA A 312 21.99 19.06 2.82
N PHE A 313 22.30 18.49 1.65
CA PHE A 313 22.15 17.05 1.36
C PHE A 313 22.81 16.15 2.42
N HIS A 314 23.95 16.57 2.94
CA HIS A 314 24.71 15.83 3.95
C HIS A 314 24.11 15.86 5.36
N TYR A 315 23.08 16.67 5.61
CA TYR A 315 22.34 16.65 6.88
C TYR A 315 21.37 15.46 6.95
N LEU A 316 21.00 14.88 5.81
CA LEU A 316 20.14 13.70 5.76
C LEU A 316 20.93 12.42 6.08
N PRO A 317 20.32 11.49 6.85
CA PRO A 317 20.92 10.17 7.04
C PRO A 317 20.94 9.41 5.70
N LYS A 318 22.03 8.68 5.47
CA LYS A 318 22.16 7.76 4.34
C LYS A 318 21.93 6.33 4.84
N ILE A 319 21.18 5.54 4.08
CA ILE A 319 20.79 4.18 4.49
C ILE A 319 21.72 3.13 3.86
N ASP A 320 22.32 2.28 4.69
CA ASP A 320 23.11 1.11 4.26
C ASP A 320 22.20 -0.10 3.97
N LYS A 321 21.10 -0.21 4.71
CA LYS A 321 20.05 -1.22 4.51
C LYS A 321 18.67 -0.66 4.86
N LEU A 322 17.64 -1.45 4.58
CA LEU A 322 16.29 -1.12 5.03
C LEU A 322 16.14 -1.48 6.52
N TYR A 323 15.75 -0.50 7.34
CA TYR A 323 15.41 -0.70 8.75
C TYR A 323 13.90 -0.84 8.92
N ASP A 324 13.31 -1.79 8.17
CA ASP A 324 11.92 -2.17 8.34
C ASP A 324 11.67 -2.76 9.74
N VAL A 325 10.40 -2.90 10.12
CA VAL A 325 10.03 -3.33 11.48
C VAL A 325 10.57 -4.71 11.86
N LEU A 326 10.72 -5.63 10.89
CA LEU A 326 11.29 -6.95 11.16
C LEU A 326 12.80 -6.83 11.45
N GLN A 327 13.51 -6.02 10.66
CA GLN A 327 14.93 -5.73 10.88
C GLN A 327 15.18 -4.97 12.19
N ALA A 328 14.34 -3.98 12.51
CA ALA A 328 14.44 -3.20 13.73
C ALA A 328 14.25 -4.09 14.97
N PHE A 329 13.25 -4.95 14.99
CA PHE A 329 13.03 -5.87 16.11
C PHE A 329 14.05 -7.01 16.18
N GLU A 330 14.64 -7.41 15.05
CA GLU A 330 15.79 -8.32 15.05
C GLU A 330 17.02 -7.67 15.71
N LEU A 331 17.29 -6.39 15.43
CA LEU A 331 18.37 -5.63 16.09
C LEU A 331 18.07 -5.36 17.57
N MET A 332 16.81 -5.06 17.90
CA MET A 332 16.36 -4.87 19.29
C MET A 332 16.55 -6.16 20.11
N ASN A 333 16.23 -7.32 19.53
CA ASN A 333 16.47 -8.61 20.15
C ASN A 333 17.97 -8.93 20.35
N LYS A 334 18.86 -8.32 19.56
CA LYS A 334 20.32 -8.38 19.74
C LYS A 334 20.86 -7.33 20.72
N GLY A 335 20.00 -6.50 21.30
CA GLY A 335 20.42 -5.40 22.20
C GLY A 335 21.07 -4.22 21.47
N ALA A 336 20.89 -4.10 20.15
CA ALA A 336 21.50 -3.05 19.34
C ALA A 336 20.64 -1.77 19.22
N ILE A 337 19.50 -1.71 19.92
CA ILE A 337 18.61 -0.54 19.97
C ILE A 337 18.42 -0.13 21.43
N ASN A 338 18.70 1.12 21.76
CA ASN A 338 18.59 1.65 23.12
C ASN A 338 17.19 2.19 23.44
N GLY A 339 16.53 2.81 22.47
CA GLY A 339 15.27 3.51 22.66
C GLY A 339 14.29 3.29 21.52
N TYR A 340 12.99 3.37 21.82
CA TYR A 340 11.94 3.27 20.82
C TYR A 340 10.80 4.24 21.14
N ILE A 341 10.23 4.88 20.12
CA ILE A 341 9.06 5.77 20.24
C ILE A 341 7.89 5.11 19.52
N CYS A 342 6.79 4.91 20.24
CA CYS A 342 5.52 4.40 19.73
C CYS A 342 4.48 5.53 19.80
N GLN A 343 4.33 6.28 18.71
CA GLN A 343 3.30 7.32 18.57
C GLN A 343 2.09 6.75 17.82
N GLY A 344 0.94 6.65 18.49
CA GLY A 344 -0.31 6.15 17.91
C GLY A 344 -0.20 4.74 17.30
N PHE A 345 0.73 3.92 17.80
CA PHE A 345 1.01 2.57 17.28
C PHE A 345 1.24 1.58 18.42
N ASN A 346 0.67 0.38 18.30
CA ASN A 346 0.70 -0.67 19.33
C ASN A 346 1.41 -1.95 18.81
N PRO A 347 2.76 -1.97 18.72
CA PRO A 347 3.51 -3.08 18.14
C PRO A 347 3.26 -4.43 18.83
N VAL A 348 3.07 -4.48 20.15
CA VAL A 348 2.78 -5.74 20.88
C VAL A 348 1.53 -6.41 20.32
N GLY A 349 0.51 -5.64 19.98
CA GLY A 349 -0.70 -6.16 19.34
C GLY A 349 -0.53 -6.42 17.84
N SER A 350 0.18 -5.56 17.11
CA SER A 350 0.10 -5.48 15.65
C SER A 350 1.26 -6.12 14.87
N PHE A 351 2.42 -6.36 15.48
CA PHE A 351 3.56 -7.03 14.83
C PHE A 351 3.53 -8.55 15.01
N PRO A 352 4.15 -9.32 14.10
CA PRO A 352 4.11 -10.78 14.15
C PRO A 352 5.03 -11.32 15.24
N ASP A 353 4.80 -12.57 15.66
CA ASP A 353 5.50 -13.21 16.77
C ASP A 353 5.55 -12.31 18.02
N LYS A 354 4.38 -12.13 18.65
CA LYS A 354 4.20 -11.29 19.85
C LYS A 354 5.24 -11.57 20.93
N LYS A 355 5.68 -12.83 21.07
CA LYS A 355 6.74 -13.18 22.02
C LYS A 355 8.06 -12.49 21.66
N LYS A 356 8.51 -12.60 20.41
CA LYS A 356 9.71 -11.92 19.91
C LYS A 356 9.64 -10.40 20.07
N ILE A 357 8.44 -9.82 19.92
CA ILE A 357 8.22 -8.38 20.14
C ILE A 357 8.40 -7.99 21.61
N VAL A 358 7.79 -8.72 22.55
CA VAL A 358 7.95 -8.49 24.00
C VAL A 358 9.41 -8.69 24.43
N ASP A 359 10.07 -9.74 23.94
CA ASP A 359 11.47 -10.04 24.24
C ASP A 359 12.40 -8.92 23.75
N GLY A 360 12.10 -8.31 22.59
CA GLY A 360 12.80 -7.12 22.08
C GLY A 360 12.59 -5.89 22.96
N LEU A 361 11.34 -5.52 23.24
CA LEU A 361 11.01 -4.34 24.06
C LEU A 361 11.61 -4.43 25.48
N SER A 362 11.74 -5.65 26.01
CA SER A 362 12.34 -5.91 27.33
C SER A 362 13.85 -5.63 27.40
N LYS A 363 14.51 -5.47 26.25
CA LYS A 363 15.96 -5.17 26.15
C LYS A 363 16.26 -3.69 25.94
N LEU A 364 15.23 -2.87 25.70
CA LEU A 364 15.39 -1.42 25.56
C LEU A 364 15.85 -0.79 26.88
N LYS A 365 16.53 0.35 26.77
CA LYS A 365 16.80 1.22 27.92
C LYS A 365 15.57 2.08 28.22
N PHE A 366 14.92 2.59 27.18
CA PHE A 366 13.68 3.34 27.32
C PHE A 366 12.69 3.07 26.19
N LEU A 367 11.41 3.26 26.50
CA LEU A 367 10.29 3.24 25.56
C LEU A 367 9.44 4.49 25.84
N VAL A 368 9.15 5.27 24.79
CA VAL A 368 8.17 6.37 24.87
C VAL A 368 6.93 5.97 24.11
N THR A 369 5.77 5.98 24.77
CA THR A 369 4.47 5.80 24.12
C THR A 369 3.69 7.10 24.15
N ILE A 370 3.20 7.55 22.98
CA ILE A 370 2.34 8.73 22.82
C ILE A 370 1.01 8.22 22.25
N ASP A 371 -0.04 8.24 23.07
CA ASP A 371 -1.35 7.68 22.69
C ASP A 371 -2.47 8.28 23.56
N PRO A 372 -3.68 8.50 23.02
CA PRO A 372 -4.84 8.89 23.83
C PRO A 372 -5.38 7.76 24.72
N LEU A 373 -4.90 6.53 24.56
CA LEU A 373 -5.36 5.34 25.28
C LEU A 373 -4.22 4.53 25.90
N VAL A 374 -4.59 3.71 26.88
CA VAL A 374 -3.72 2.62 27.33
C VAL A 374 -3.63 1.56 26.23
N THR A 375 -2.41 1.12 25.93
CA THR A 375 -2.12 0.09 24.92
C THR A 375 -1.37 -1.08 25.53
N GLU A 376 -1.50 -2.26 24.91
CA GLU A 376 -0.69 -3.44 25.26
C GLU A 376 0.82 -3.13 25.22
N THR A 377 1.27 -2.26 24.32
CA THR A 377 2.67 -1.83 24.25
C THR A 377 3.07 -0.98 25.44
N SER A 378 2.22 -0.05 25.91
CA SER A 378 2.54 0.75 27.10
C SER A 378 2.65 -0.07 28.39
N GLU A 379 2.10 -1.28 28.40
CA GLU A 379 2.05 -2.17 29.56
C GLU A 379 2.68 -3.55 29.31
N PHE A 380 3.53 -3.66 28.29
CA PHE A 380 4.15 -4.93 27.87
C PHE A 380 4.94 -5.62 29.00
N TRP A 381 5.40 -4.84 29.98
CA TRP A 381 6.21 -5.25 31.12
C TRP A 381 5.39 -5.80 32.30
N LYS A 382 4.05 -5.64 32.29
CA LYS A 382 3.15 -6.12 33.34
C LYS A 382 2.68 -7.55 33.07
N ASN A 383 2.63 -8.38 34.10
CA ASN A 383 2.03 -9.71 34.00
C ASN A 383 0.49 -9.61 33.88
N TYR A 384 -0.07 -10.26 32.85
CA TYR A 384 -1.51 -10.40 32.64
C TYR A 384 -1.91 -11.88 32.56
N GLY A 385 -1.30 -12.73 33.40
CA GLY A 385 -1.42 -14.18 33.33
C GLY A 385 -1.07 -14.70 31.93
N ALA A 386 -1.84 -15.69 31.46
CA ALA A 386 -1.58 -16.32 30.16
C ALA A 386 -1.64 -15.36 28.94
N PHE A 387 -2.26 -14.18 29.07
CA PHE A 387 -2.33 -13.21 27.97
C PHE A 387 -1.04 -12.39 27.81
N ASN A 388 -0.30 -12.18 28.90
CA ASN A 388 1.04 -11.59 28.91
C ASN A 388 1.86 -12.14 30.08
N ASP A 389 2.37 -13.35 29.92
CA ASP A 389 3.12 -14.02 30.99
C ASP A 389 4.57 -13.57 31.01
N VAL A 390 4.80 -12.41 31.63
CA VAL A 390 6.12 -11.82 31.84
C VAL A 390 6.42 -11.72 33.33
N LYS A 391 7.70 -11.77 33.70
CA LYS A 391 8.14 -11.45 35.05
C LYS A 391 8.57 -10.00 35.12
N THR A 392 7.69 -9.14 35.62
CA THR A 392 7.90 -7.68 35.67
C THR A 392 9.25 -7.27 36.25
N ALA A 393 9.71 -7.93 37.32
CA ALA A 393 10.99 -7.63 37.96
C ALA A 393 12.22 -7.85 37.06
N ASP A 394 12.10 -8.64 35.99
CA ASP A 394 13.21 -8.93 35.08
C ASP A 394 13.33 -7.89 33.95
N ILE A 395 12.33 -7.01 33.79
CA ILE A 395 12.27 -6.03 32.70
C ILE A 395 12.73 -4.66 33.23
N GLN A 396 13.86 -4.19 32.71
CA GLN A 396 14.50 -2.94 33.16
C GLN A 396 14.21 -1.72 32.26
N THR A 397 13.39 -1.90 31.22
CA THR A 397 13.03 -0.82 30.30
C THR A 397 12.28 0.29 31.03
N THR A 398 12.80 1.53 30.98
CA THR A 398 12.07 2.70 31.49
C THR A 398 10.96 3.08 30.50
N VAL A 399 9.70 3.08 30.94
CA VAL A 399 8.56 3.41 30.08
C VAL A 399 8.00 4.78 30.42
N PHE A 400 8.00 5.68 29.44
CA PHE A 400 7.32 6.98 29.48
C PHE A 400 6.00 6.87 28.71
N ARG A 401 4.88 7.13 29.38
CA ARG A 401 3.56 7.18 28.75
C ARG A 401 3.06 8.61 28.73
N LEU A 402 3.08 9.23 27.55
CA LEU A 402 2.66 10.61 27.33
C LEU A 402 1.21 10.60 26.78
N PRO A 403 0.24 11.16 27.52
CA PRO A 403 -1.14 11.18 27.06
C PRO A 403 -1.30 12.20 25.94
N SER A 404 -1.77 11.76 24.76
CA SER A 404 -2.07 12.65 23.63
C SER A 404 -3.56 12.88 23.44
N THR A 405 -3.88 13.85 22.60
CA THR A 405 -5.23 14.12 22.07
C THR A 405 -5.76 12.96 21.21
N CYS A 406 -7.07 12.93 21.02
CA CYS A 406 -7.71 12.20 19.93
C CYS A 406 -8.15 13.13 18.79
N PHE A 407 -8.64 12.55 17.68
CA PHE A 407 -9.03 13.28 16.48
C PHE A 407 -10.09 14.38 16.67
N ALA A 408 -10.85 14.35 17.77
CA ALA A 408 -11.89 15.34 18.08
C ALA A 408 -11.36 16.54 18.89
N GLU A 409 -10.12 16.47 19.36
CA GLU A 409 -9.51 17.44 20.29
C GLU A 409 -8.45 18.30 19.60
N GLU A 410 -8.26 18.12 18.29
CA GLU A 410 -7.35 18.89 17.45
C GLU A 410 -8.02 19.34 16.15
N GLU A 411 -7.38 20.31 15.50
CA GLU A 411 -7.65 20.66 14.11
C GLU A 411 -6.46 20.29 13.22
N GLY A 412 -6.73 20.03 11.95
CA GLY A 412 -5.69 19.67 10.99
C GLY A 412 -6.26 18.94 9.80
N SER A 413 -5.40 18.28 9.01
CA SER A 413 -5.82 17.49 7.85
C SER A 413 -5.50 16.01 8.00
N LEU A 414 -6.36 15.19 7.39
CA LEU A 414 -6.08 13.79 7.12
C LEU A 414 -6.32 13.48 5.65
N THR A 415 -5.55 12.54 5.11
CA THR A 415 -5.65 12.12 3.72
C THR A 415 -6.33 10.77 3.64
N ASN A 416 -7.52 10.73 3.05
CA ASN A 416 -8.28 9.50 2.93
C ASN A 416 -7.76 8.58 1.80
N SER A 417 -8.39 7.41 1.65
CA SER A 417 -8.04 6.43 0.59
C SER A 417 -8.15 6.98 -0.85
N SER A 418 -8.94 8.04 -1.05
CA SER A 418 -9.13 8.74 -2.33
C SER A 418 -8.12 9.85 -2.59
N ARG A 419 -7.08 9.98 -1.74
CA ARG A 419 -6.08 11.06 -1.77
C ARG A 419 -6.63 12.44 -1.38
N TRP A 420 -7.84 12.50 -0.81
CA TRP A 420 -8.46 13.77 -0.41
C TRP A 420 -7.89 14.19 0.93
N LEU A 421 -7.16 15.31 0.95
CA LEU A 421 -6.72 16.00 2.15
C LEU A 421 -7.91 16.77 2.71
N GLN A 422 -8.50 16.29 3.80
CA GLN A 422 -9.70 16.86 4.39
C GLN A 422 -9.35 17.54 5.71
N TRP A 423 -9.69 18.82 5.81
CA TRP A 423 -9.55 19.57 7.05
C TRP A 423 -10.65 19.19 8.06
N HIS A 424 -10.30 19.11 9.33
CA HIS A 424 -11.21 18.97 10.47
C HIS A 424 -10.85 19.99 11.55
N TRP A 425 -11.78 20.20 12.48
CA TRP A 425 -11.70 21.23 13.51
C TRP A 425 -11.82 20.61 14.89
N LYS A 426 -11.15 21.23 15.86
CA LYS A 426 -11.24 20.90 17.28
C LYS A 426 -12.68 21.06 17.77
N GLY A 427 -13.19 20.04 18.45
CA GLY A 427 -14.53 20.01 19.03
C GLY A 427 -14.58 20.04 20.55
N ALA A 428 -13.49 19.64 21.23
CA ALA A 428 -13.38 19.64 22.69
C ALA A 428 -11.92 19.82 23.14
N GLU A 429 -11.73 20.18 24.41
CA GLU A 429 -10.42 20.09 25.07
C GLU A 429 -10.11 18.63 25.43
N PRO A 430 -8.83 18.21 25.39
CA PRO A 430 -8.44 16.87 25.78
C PRO A 430 -8.61 16.63 27.30
N PRO A 431 -8.78 15.37 27.74
CA PRO A 431 -9.00 15.05 29.14
C PRO A 431 -7.73 15.19 29.99
N GLY A 432 -7.88 15.70 31.21
CA GLY A 432 -6.77 15.80 32.17
C GLY A 432 -5.67 16.74 31.68
N GLU A 433 -4.45 16.23 31.60
CA GLU A 433 -3.25 16.95 31.15
C GLU A 433 -2.76 16.44 29.78
N ALA A 434 -3.64 15.80 29.00
CA ALA A 434 -3.29 15.35 27.67
C ALA A 434 -2.96 16.54 26.76
N MET A 435 -1.94 16.36 25.93
CA MET A 435 -1.39 17.40 25.05
C MET A 435 -1.54 16.99 23.59
N GLY A 436 -1.53 17.96 22.68
CA GLY A 436 -1.58 17.65 21.25
C GLY A 436 -0.33 16.90 20.79
N ASP A 437 -0.46 16.03 19.78
CA ASP A 437 0.69 15.29 19.23
C ASP A 437 1.78 16.26 18.73
N ILE A 438 1.37 17.37 18.11
CA ILE A 438 2.26 18.44 17.66
C ILE A 438 3.02 19.06 18.85
N GLU A 439 2.33 19.31 19.95
CA GLU A 439 2.91 19.95 21.14
C GLU A 439 3.90 19.02 21.86
N ILE A 440 3.57 17.74 21.96
CA ILE A 440 4.46 16.72 22.54
C ILE A 440 5.75 16.61 21.71
N VAL A 441 5.62 16.43 20.38
CA VAL A 441 6.79 16.23 19.50
C VAL A 441 7.62 17.51 19.40
N ALA A 442 7.00 18.68 19.21
CA ALA A 442 7.71 19.96 19.17
C ALA A 442 8.36 20.30 20.51
N GLY A 443 7.73 19.94 21.63
CA GLY A 443 8.26 20.08 22.97
C GLY A 443 9.51 19.21 23.21
N ILE A 444 9.51 17.96 22.76
CA ILE A 444 10.68 17.07 22.81
C ILE A 444 11.80 17.64 21.94
N PHE A 445 11.50 18.01 20.68
CA PHE A 445 12.48 18.57 19.76
C PHE A 445 13.11 19.87 20.30
N SER A 446 12.31 20.79 20.85
CA SER A 446 12.81 22.05 21.41
C SER A 446 13.80 21.82 22.55
N ARG A 447 13.57 20.81 23.39
CA ARG A 447 14.49 20.44 24.49
C ARG A 447 15.77 19.80 23.96
N ILE A 448 15.68 18.91 22.97
CA ILE A 448 16.84 18.32 22.29
C ILE A 448 17.69 19.43 21.67
N ARG A 449 17.08 20.30 20.86
CA ARG A 449 17.79 21.42 20.20
C ARG A 449 18.45 22.34 21.21
N ALA A 450 17.77 22.69 22.31
CA ALA A 450 18.33 23.53 23.37
C ALA A 450 19.55 22.86 24.04
N ALA A 451 19.50 21.54 24.29
CA ALA A 451 20.62 20.79 24.82
C ALA A 451 21.82 20.82 23.85
N TYR A 452 21.61 20.54 22.56
CA TYR A 452 22.68 20.60 21.55
C TYR A 452 23.28 22.02 21.40
N LEU A 453 22.47 23.08 21.51
CA LEU A 453 22.97 24.46 21.46
C LEU A 453 23.83 24.81 22.69
N LYS A 454 23.49 24.27 23.86
CA LYS A 454 24.18 24.56 25.13
C LYS A 454 25.42 23.68 25.35
N GLU A 455 25.31 22.40 25.03
CA GLU A 455 26.25 21.35 25.43
C GLU A 455 27.07 20.81 24.25
N GLY A 456 26.68 21.15 23.01
CA GLY A 456 27.24 20.54 21.81
C GLY A 456 26.79 19.09 21.63
N GLY A 457 27.52 18.31 20.84
CA GLY A 457 27.22 16.90 20.61
C GLY A 457 27.80 16.40 19.29
N ALA A 458 27.52 15.14 18.97
CA ALA A 458 27.88 14.58 17.67
C ALA A 458 27.01 15.19 16.57
N PHE A 459 27.65 15.78 15.56
CA PHE A 459 27.03 16.35 14.34
C PHE A 459 25.78 17.22 14.66
N PRO A 460 25.96 18.35 15.36
CA PRO A 460 24.86 19.16 15.87
C PRO A 460 24.09 19.92 14.78
N GLU A 461 24.71 20.21 13.63
CA GLU A 461 24.21 21.14 12.63
C GLU A 461 22.83 20.78 12.05
N PRO A 462 22.51 19.52 11.69
CA PRO A 462 21.18 19.15 11.22
C PRO A 462 20.06 19.48 12.21
N ILE A 463 20.36 19.46 13.51
CA ILE A 463 19.41 19.76 14.60
C ILE A 463 19.34 21.26 14.86
N THR A 464 20.50 21.91 15.01
CA THR A 464 20.57 23.32 15.41
C THR A 464 20.25 24.28 14.27
N GLN A 465 20.45 23.88 13.01
CA GLN A 465 20.14 24.68 11.82
C GLN A 465 18.78 24.37 11.19
N LEU A 466 18.00 23.42 11.75
CA LEU A 466 16.64 23.18 11.27
C LEU A 466 15.80 24.46 11.40
N THR A 467 15.17 24.85 10.31
CA THR A 467 14.26 26.00 10.24
C THR A 467 13.03 25.68 11.06
N TRP A 468 12.72 26.54 12.04
CA TRP A 468 11.63 26.31 12.98
C TRP A 468 10.86 27.62 13.22
N PRO A 469 10.20 28.16 12.18
CA PRO A 469 9.74 29.55 12.13
C PRO A 469 8.30 29.67 12.64
N TYR A 470 7.93 28.86 13.63
CA TYR A 470 6.57 28.80 14.15
C TYR A 470 6.38 29.85 15.24
N LYS A 471 5.20 30.49 15.26
CA LYS A 471 4.88 31.54 16.23
C LYS A 471 5.03 31.08 17.68
N ILE A 472 4.65 29.83 17.96
CA ILE A 472 4.85 29.17 19.25
C ILE A 472 5.74 27.95 18.98
N PRO A 473 7.06 28.04 19.21
CA PRO A 473 8.01 26.98 18.80
C PRO A 473 7.71 25.59 19.39
N HIS A 474 7.16 25.51 20.60
CA HIS A 474 6.83 24.24 21.24
C HIS A 474 5.39 23.76 20.94
N ALA A 475 4.61 24.53 20.18
CA ALA A 475 3.25 24.20 19.77
C ALA A 475 2.92 24.81 18.37
N PRO A 476 3.58 24.37 17.29
CA PRO A 476 3.26 24.82 15.94
C PRO A 476 1.77 24.63 15.61
N SER A 477 1.14 25.60 14.94
CA SER A 477 -0.26 25.41 14.54
C SER A 477 -0.38 24.48 13.33
N ALA A 478 -1.48 23.73 13.25
CA ALA A 478 -1.77 22.90 12.08
C ALA A 478 -1.82 23.71 10.78
N GLN A 479 -2.23 24.98 10.85
CA GLN A 479 -2.22 25.90 9.72
C GLN A 479 -0.80 26.21 9.23
N GLU A 480 0.12 26.55 10.14
CA GLU A 480 1.52 26.83 9.77
C GLU A 480 2.16 25.62 9.10
N LEU A 481 1.96 24.42 9.67
CA LEU A 481 2.46 23.17 9.10
C LEU A 481 1.85 22.89 7.72
N ALA A 482 0.53 23.06 7.56
CA ALA A 482 -0.14 22.84 6.29
C ALA A 482 0.36 23.79 5.18
N MET A 483 0.59 25.06 5.49
CA MET A 483 1.16 26.03 4.56
C MET A 483 2.60 25.68 4.18
N GLU A 484 3.41 25.22 5.14
CA GLU A 484 4.78 24.74 4.89
C GLU A 484 4.80 23.54 3.93
N TYR A 485 3.95 22.53 4.19
CA TYR A 485 3.86 21.36 3.32
C TYR A 485 3.35 21.71 1.93
N SER A 486 2.42 22.66 1.79
CA SER A 486 1.97 23.12 0.47
C SER A 486 3.02 23.96 -0.26
N GLY A 487 3.76 24.79 0.46
CA GLY A 487 4.91 25.52 -0.05
C GLY A 487 4.65 26.95 -0.53
N LYS A 488 5.74 27.71 -0.65
CA LYS A 488 5.77 29.14 -0.97
C LYS A 488 6.94 29.50 -1.88
N ALA A 489 6.82 30.64 -2.54
CA ALA A 489 7.92 31.29 -3.22
C ALA A 489 8.85 31.99 -2.19
N LEU A 490 10.15 31.79 -2.32
CA LEU A 490 11.19 32.46 -1.51
C LEU A 490 11.78 33.69 -2.24
N ALA A 491 11.61 33.75 -3.56
CA ALA A 491 11.93 34.89 -4.42
C ALA A 491 10.80 35.05 -5.46
N ASP A 492 10.79 36.16 -6.20
CA ASP A 492 9.88 36.33 -7.32
C ASP A 492 10.14 35.24 -8.38
N LEU A 493 9.12 34.46 -8.69
CA LEU A 493 9.19 33.39 -9.67
C LEU A 493 8.70 33.92 -11.01
N VAL A 494 9.59 34.02 -11.99
CA VAL A 494 9.23 34.45 -13.36
C VAL A 494 8.95 33.28 -14.29
N ASP A 495 8.16 33.52 -15.34
CA ASP A 495 7.92 32.54 -16.39
C ASP A 495 9.22 32.27 -17.16
N PRO A 496 9.69 31.01 -17.24
CA PRO A 496 10.91 30.70 -17.99
C PRO A 496 10.83 31.06 -19.48
N LYS A 497 9.61 31.15 -20.03
CA LYS A 497 9.38 31.55 -21.42
C LYS A 497 9.21 33.06 -21.58
N ASP A 498 8.93 33.78 -20.51
CA ASP A 498 8.73 35.23 -20.50
C ASP A 498 9.12 35.81 -19.13
N PRO A 499 10.39 36.24 -18.95
CA PRO A 499 10.87 36.77 -17.68
C PRO A 499 10.15 38.04 -17.19
N THR A 500 9.35 38.71 -18.04
CA THR A 500 8.55 39.88 -17.63
C THR A 500 7.30 39.49 -16.85
N LYS A 501 6.90 38.22 -16.93
CA LYS A 501 5.71 37.67 -16.29
C LYS A 501 6.08 37.00 -14.96
N VAL A 502 5.66 37.62 -13.86
CA VAL A 502 5.77 37.05 -12.52
C VAL A 502 4.65 36.03 -12.31
N LEU A 503 5.01 34.78 -12.03
CA LEU A 503 4.12 33.65 -11.73
C LEU A 503 3.71 33.58 -10.26
N ALA A 504 4.60 33.98 -9.35
CA ALA A 504 4.35 34.13 -7.91
C ALA A 504 5.38 35.09 -7.31
N LYS A 505 4.98 35.95 -6.37
CA LYS A 505 5.90 36.87 -5.68
C LYS A 505 6.53 36.23 -4.46
N ALA A 506 7.69 36.74 -4.04
CA ALA A 506 8.34 36.31 -2.80
C ALA A 506 7.37 36.36 -1.60
N GLY A 507 7.28 35.25 -0.86
CA GLY A 507 6.39 35.09 0.28
C GLY A 507 5.01 34.51 -0.04
N GLU A 508 4.58 34.48 -1.31
CA GLU A 508 3.28 33.92 -1.68
C GLU A 508 3.27 32.38 -1.63
N GLN A 509 2.17 31.81 -1.13
CA GLN A 509 1.87 30.39 -1.25
C GLN A 509 1.76 29.95 -2.72
N LEU A 510 2.39 28.83 -3.06
CA LEU A 510 2.36 28.31 -4.42
C LEU A 510 0.99 27.73 -4.78
N SER A 511 0.55 27.95 -6.03
CA SER A 511 -0.70 27.39 -6.55
C SER A 511 -0.59 25.91 -6.93
N GLY A 512 0.62 25.37 -7.08
CA GLY A 512 0.87 23.97 -7.38
C GLY A 512 2.35 23.66 -7.65
N PHE A 513 2.68 22.37 -7.69
CA PHE A 513 4.05 21.88 -7.83
C PHE A 513 4.73 22.23 -9.17
N GLY A 514 3.97 22.64 -10.18
CA GLY A 514 4.51 23.11 -11.45
C GLY A 514 5.37 24.38 -11.33
N LEU A 515 5.28 25.09 -10.20
CA LEU A 515 6.06 26.29 -9.91
C LEU A 515 7.37 26.01 -9.16
N LEU A 516 7.57 24.79 -8.63
CA LEU A 516 8.77 24.43 -7.86
C LEU A 516 10.03 24.52 -8.72
N ARG A 517 11.13 24.94 -8.09
CA ARG A 517 12.45 25.17 -8.69
C ARG A 517 13.54 24.41 -7.96
N ASP A 518 14.67 24.21 -8.63
CA ASP A 518 15.88 23.54 -8.13
C ASP A 518 17.03 24.51 -7.84
N ASP A 519 16.75 25.81 -7.83
CA ASP A 519 17.70 26.91 -7.58
C ASP A 519 17.58 27.52 -6.17
N GLY A 520 16.74 26.94 -5.32
CA GLY A 520 16.49 27.42 -3.96
C GLY A 520 15.48 28.57 -3.84
N SER A 521 14.84 29.00 -4.94
CA SER A 521 13.82 30.06 -4.94
C SER A 521 12.43 29.62 -4.47
N THR A 522 12.21 28.33 -4.20
CA THR A 522 10.95 27.77 -3.69
C THR A 522 11.17 26.89 -2.48
N ALA A 523 10.17 26.82 -1.61
CA ALA A 523 10.12 25.87 -0.49
C ALA A 523 8.79 25.11 -0.51
N SER A 524 8.82 23.80 -0.25
CA SER A 524 7.63 22.96 -0.07
C SER A 524 8.01 21.70 0.70
N GLY A 525 7.37 21.48 1.86
CA GLY A 525 7.62 20.31 2.68
C GLY A 525 7.14 19.00 2.06
N CYS A 526 6.19 19.04 1.11
CA CYS A 526 5.70 17.88 0.39
C CYS A 526 5.17 18.31 -1.00
N TRP A 527 5.94 18.06 -2.06
CA TRP A 527 5.63 18.60 -3.39
C TRP A 527 4.25 18.20 -3.91
N ILE A 528 3.78 16.97 -3.64
CA ILE A 528 2.46 16.52 -4.06
C ILE A 528 1.32 17.26 -3.34
N TYR A 529 1.57 17.95 -2.23
CA TYR A 529 0.61 18.77 -1.50
C TYR A 529 0.66 20.25 -1.91
N SER A 530 1.56 20.63 -2.82
CA SER A 530 1.58 21.97 -3.39
C SER A 530 0.27 22.23 -4.15
N GLY A 531 -0.46 23.25 -3.72
CA GLY A 531 -1.83 23.55 -4.16
C GLY A 531 -2.92 23.22 -3.13
N ALA A 532 -2.62 22.48 -2.05
CA ALA A 532 -3.55 22.22 -0.96
C ALA A 532 -3.88 23.47 -0.13
N TRP A 533 -2.93 24.42 -0.03
CA TRP A 533 -3.12 25.73 0.57
C TRP A 533 -2.44 26.80 -0.29
N THR A 534 -3.25 27.64 -0.92
CA THR A 534 -2.80 28.66 -1.89
C THR A 534 -3.08 30.07 -1.37
N GLN A 535 -2.81 31.10 -2.18
CA GLN A 535 -3.29 32.47 -1.90
C GLN A 535 -4.82 32.57 -1.82
N ALA A 536 -5.56 31.63 -2.44
CA ALA A 536 -7.02 31.54 -2.30
C ALA A 536 -7.46 30.87 -0.98
N GLY A 537 -6.52 30.51 -0.10
CA GLY A 537 -6.78 29.90 1.20
C GLY A 537 -6.69 28.37 1.21
N ASN A 538 -7.21 27.79 2.29
CA ASN A 538 -7.16 26.36 2.57
C ASN A 538 -8.13 25.57 1.67
N GLN A 539 -7.60 24.90 0.63
CA GLN A 539 -8.40 24.14 -0.31
C GLN A 539 -8.94 22.84 0.30
N MET A 540 -8.28 22.31 1.34
CA MET A 540 -8.67 21.10 2.08
C MET A 540 -9.95 21.28 2.88
N ALA A 541 -10.30 22.54 3.20
CA ALA A 541 -11.48 22.91 3.96
C ALA A 541 -12.72 23.22 3.09
N ARG A 542 -12.63 23.14 1.76
CA ARG A 542 -13.79 23.39 0.88
C ARG A 542 -14.89 22.34 1.09
N ARG A 543 -16.15 22.79 1.07
CA ARG A 543 -17.34 21.98 1.40
C ARG A 543 -18.43 22.01 0.31
N ASP A 544 -18.07 22.39 -0.91
CA ASP A 544 -19.00 22.34 -2.04
C ASP A 544 -19.03 20.92 -2.61
N ASN A 545 -20.20 20.27 -2.52
CA ASN A 545 -20.41 18.89 -2.95
C ASN A 545 -21.05 18.77 -4.34
N ALA A 546 -21.08 19.86 -5.12
CA ALA A 546 -21.63 19.83 -6.48
C ALA A 546 -20.97 18.74 -7.33
N ASP A 547 -21.81 17.94 -7.99
CA ASP A 547 -21.44 16.92 -8.97
C ASP A 547 -22.22 17.20 -10.27
N PRO A 548 -21.81 18.23 -11.05
CA PRO A 548 -22.57 18.66 -12.22
C PRO A 548 -22.62 17.62 -13.35
N TYR A 549 -21.77 16.59 -13.29
CA TYR A 549 -21.68 15.52 -14.28
C TYR A 549 -22.45 14.25 -13.86
N GLY A 550 -22.92 14.16 -12.62
CA GLY A 550 -23.69 13.02 -12.11
C GLY A 550 -22.92 11.71 -12.03
N ILE A 551 -21.59 11.77 -11.95
CA ILE A 551 -20.70 10.60 -11.90
C ILE A 551 -19.82 10.56 -10.65
N GLY A 552 -20.12 11.41 -9.66
CA GLY A 552 -19.41 11.50 -8.38
C GLY A 552 -18.20 12.43 -8.39
N GLN A 553 -18.07 13.35 -9.37
CA GLN A 553 -16.92 14.25 -9.51
C GLN A 553 -17.10 15.55 -8.72
N ALA A 554 -17.02 15.45 -7.39
CA ALA A 554 -17.11 16.61 -6.48
C ALA A 554 -15.77 17.35 -6.32
N LEU A 555 -15.33 18.05 -7.39
CA LEU A 555 -14.01 18.74 -7.44
C LEU A 555 -13.83 19.86 -6.42
N ASN A 556 -14.93 20.42 -5.90
CA ASN A 556 -14.91 21.51 -4.92
C ASN A 556 -15.08 21.02 -3.47
N TRP A 557 -15.13 19.71 -3.24
CA TRP A 557 -15.11 19.15 -1.90
C TRP A 557 -13.67 18.80 -1.53
N SER A 558 -13.13 19.47 -0.50
CA SER A 558 -11.74 19.30 -0.07
C SER A 558 -10.77 19.48 -1.26
N TRP A 559 -9.59 18.88 -1.22
CA TRP A 559 -8.59 18.90 -2.27
C TRP A 559 -7.88 17.55 -2.34
N ALA A 560 -7.71 17.01 -3.54
CA ALA A 560 -7.02 15.74 -3.75
C ALA A 560 -5.62 15.96 -4.33
N TRP A 561 -4.61 15.24 -3.85
CA TRP A 561 -3.33 15.22 -4.56
C TRP A 561 -3.35 14.16 -5.67
N PRO A 562 -2.67 14.36 -6.82
CA PRO A 562 -1.97 15.59 -7.20
C PRO A 562 -2.90 16.60 -7.89
N ALA A 563 -2.72 17.90 -7.58
CA ALA A 563 -3.37 19.02 -8.29
C ALA A 563 -4.90 18.90 -8.47
N ASN A 564 -5.59 18.37 -7.47
CA ASN A 564 -7.03 18.10 -7.43
C ASN A 564 -7.56 17.02 -8.40
N ARG A 565 -6.68 16.26 -9.07
CA ARG A 565 -7.04 15.13 -9.94
C ARG A 565 -7.70 14.01 -9.13
N ARG A 566 -8.98 13.72 -9.40
CA ARG A 566 -9.77 12.75 -8.61
C ARG A 566 -9.55 11.33 -9.09
N ILE A 567 -9.39 11.11 -10.39
CA ILE A 567 -9.03 9.84 -10.99
C ILE A 567 -7.65 9.99 -11.65
N ILE A 568 -6.66 9.27 -11.13
CA ILE A 568 -5.33 9.25 -11.76
C ILE A 568 -5.36 8.42 -13.03
N TYR A 569 -4.48 8.76 -13.96
CA TYR A 569 -4.37 8.19 -15.30
C TYR A 569 -5.60 8.46 -16.18
N ASN A 570 -6.41 9.48 -15.87
CA ASN A 570 -7.64 9.76 -16.62
C ASN A 570 -7.42 10.10 -18.10
N GLY A 571 -6.20 10.47 -18.52
CA GLY A 571 -5.83 10.54 -19.93
C GLY A 571 -5.95 9.20 -20.68
N ALA A 572 -5.97 8.07 -19.98
CA ALA A 572 -6.24 6.75 -20.56
C ALA A 572 -7.75 6.47 -20.76
N SER A 573 -8.63 7.38 -20.34
CA SER A 573 -10.08 7.25 -20.50
C SER A 573 -10.59 7.52 -21.92
N VAL A 574 -9.69 7.80 -22.86
CA VAL A 574 -10.00 8.15 -24.24
C VAL A 574 -9.31 7.24 -25.24
N ASN A 575 -9.84 7.19 -26.45
CA ASN A 575 -9.21 6.55 -27.57
C ASN A 575 -7.90 7.27 -27.95
N PRO A 576 -6.76 6.56 -28.03
CA PRO A 576 -5.44 7.15 -28.30
C PRO A 576 -5.31 7.75 -29.69
N THR A 577 -6.19 7.42 -30.64
CA THR A 577 -6.15 7.88 -32.04
C THR A 577 -7.21 8.93 -32.37
N THR A 578 -8.09 9.27 -31.42
CA THR A 578 -9.05 10.39 -31.60
C THR A 578 -9.14 11.37 -30.43
N GLY A 579 -8.62 11.02 -29.25
CA GLY A 579 -8.80 11.80 -28.02
C GLY A 579 -10.25 11.82 -27.49
N GLN A 580 -11.15 10.99 -28.06
CA GLN A 580 -12.55 10.90 -27.65
C GLN A 580 -12.75 9.82 -26.57
N PRO A 581 -13.66 10.02 -25.60
CA PRO A 581 -13.85 9.11 -24.48
C PRO A 581 -14.30 7.72 -24.92
N TRP A 582 -13.75 6.67 -24.30
CA TRP A 582 -14.24 5.30 -24.48
C TRP A 582 -15.72 5.16 -24.07
N ILE A 583 -16.13 5.93 -23.07
CA ILE A 583 -17.48 5.94 -22.48
C ILE A 583 -18.02 7.38 -22.49
N PRO A 584 -18.70 7.82 -23.56
CA PRO A 584 -19.17 9.21 -23.67
C PRO A 584 -20.05 9.67 -22.50
N LYS A 585 -20.91 8.78 -21.97
CA LYS A 585 -21.81 9.07 -20.84
C LYS A 585 -21.10 9.32 -19.50
N ARG A 586 -19.81 8.96 -19.37
CA ARG A 586 -19.01 9.10 -18.15
C ARG A 586 -17.64 9.73 -18.49
N THR A 587 -17.67 10.80 -19.29
CA THR A 587 -16.46 11.47 -19.78
C THR A 587 -15.69 12.09 -18.62
N LEU A 588 -14.46 11.60 -18.38
CA LEU A 588 -13.52 12.22 -17.44
C LEU A 588 -12.74 13.34 -18.11
N VAL A 589 -12.11 13.03 -19.24
CA VAL A 589 -11.43 13.98 -20.12
C VAL A 589 -11.72 13.67 -21.58
N LYS A 590 -11.55 14.66 -22.45
CA LYS A 590 -11.56 14.57 -23.91
C LYS A 590 -10.67 15.65 -24.52
N TRP A 591 -10.14 15.38 -25.70
CA TRP A 591 -9.46 16.38 -26.52
C TRP A 591 -10.47 17.19 -27.33
N ASP A 592 -10.41 18.52 -27.25
CA ASP A 592 -11.28 19.43 -28.00
C ASP A 592 -10.63 20.04 -29.26
N GLY A 593 -9.41 19.62 -29.58
CA GLY A 593 -8.58 20.17 -30.66
C GLY A 593 -7.47 21.10 -30.17
N LYS A 594 -7.55 21.59 -28.92
CA LYS A 594 -6.57 22.51 -28.33
C LYS A 594 -6.13 22.11 -26.92
N ALA A 595 -7.03 21.58 -26.11
CA ALA A 595 -6.76 21.22 -24.73
C ALA A 595 -7.54 19.98 -24.29
N TRP A 596 -7.06 19.35 -23.21
CA TRP A 596 -7.81 18.35 -22.48
C TRP A 596 -8.85 19.01 -21.57
N ILE A 597 -10.12 18.68 -21.78
CA ILE A 597 -11.25 19.21 -21.00
C ILE A 597 -12.14 18.07 -20.51
N GLY A 598 -12.92 18.27 -19.44
CA GLY A 598 -13.86 17.27 -18.98
C GLY A 598 -14.36 17.48 -17.57
N SER A 599 -14.76 16.39 -16.91
CA SER A 599 -15.31 16.39 -15.56
C SER A 599 -14.26 16.25 -14.45
N ASP A 600 -13.01 15.96 -14.81
CA ASP A 600 -11.88 15.88 -13.89
C ASP A 600 -10.68 16.69 -14.43
N VAL A 601 -9.73 16.99 -13.56
CA VAL A 601 -8.47 17.65 -13.94
C VAL A 601 -7.62 16.66 -14.77
N PRO A 602 -7.13 17.02 -15.96
CA PRO A 602 -6.36 16.10 -16.79
C PRO A 602 -5.06 15.62 -16.12
N ASP A 603 -4.88 14.31 -16.05
CA ASP A 603 -3.64 13.62 -15.66
C ASP A 603 -2.78 13.30 -16.87
N ILE A 604 -2.53 14.35 -17.66
CA ILE A 604 -1.70 14.39 -18.85
C ILE A 604 -1.28 15.84 -19.08
N ARG A 605 -0.28 16.10 -19.94
CA ARG A 605 0.08 17.47 -20.32
C ARG A 605 -1.15 18.16 -20.95
N PRO A 606 -1.63 19.32 -20.45
CA PRO A 606 -2.92 19.89 -20.84
C PRO A 606 -3.09 20.22 -22.33
N ASP A 607 -2.00 20.44 -23.05
CA ASP A 607 -1.95 20.79 -24.48
C ASP A 607 -1.40 19.65 -25.37
N ALA A 608 -1.22 18.44 -24.81
CA ALA A 608 -0.69 17.32 -25.59
C ALA A 608 -1.74 16.80 -26.57
N ASN A 609 -1.53 17.04 -27.86
CA ASN A 609 -2.34 16.48 -28.93
C ASN A 609 -2.16 14.95 -28.95
N PRO A 610 -3.23 14.16 -28.73
CA PRO A 610 -3.08 12.71 -28.71
C PRO A 610 -2.67 12.14 -30.08
N MET A 611 -2.88 12.89 -31.17
CA MET A 611 -2.70 12.45 -32.56
C MET A 611 -1.27 12.61 -33.07
N ASP A 612 -0.39 13.20 -32.28
CA ASP A 612 1.01 13.35 -32.65
C ASP A 612 1.67 11.96 -32.80
N PRO A 613 2.60 11.76 -33.76
CA PRO A 613 3.28 10.48 -33.97
C PRO A 613 3.93 9.93 -32.69
N ASP A 614 4.53 10.82 -31.90
CA ASP A 614 5.11 10.56 -30.59
C ASP A 614 4.29 11.24 -29.49
N ALA A 615 2.97 11.01 -29.47
CA ALA A 615 2.09 11.62 -28.49
C ALA A 615 2.52 11.31 -27.04
N VAL A 616 2.31 12.30 -26.17
CA VAL A 616 2.45 12.14 -24.73
C VAL A 616 1.46 11.08 -24.26
N ARG A 617 1.92 10.10 -23.48
CA ARG A 617 1.08 9.02 -22.97
C ARG A 617 0.64 9.28 -21.51
N PRO A 618 -0.51 8.72 -21.08
CA PRO A 618 -1.21 9.13 -19.87
C PRO A 618 -0.61 8.61 -18.55
N PHE A 619 0.41 7.74 -18.59
CA PHE A 619 1.11 7.29 -17.39
C PHE A 619 2.33 8.17 -17.14
N ILE A 620 2.07 9.43 -16.82
CA ILE A 620 3.06 10.51 -16.84
C ILE A 620 4.25 10.32 -15.89
N MET A 621 4.12 9.44 -14.89
CA MET A 621 5.16 9.16 -13.91
C MET A 621 6.15 8.07 -14.37
N THR A 622 5.86 7.30 -15.42
CA THR A 622 6.79 6.29 -15.95
C THR A 622 7.74 6.91 -16.98
N ALA A 623 8.92 6.31 -17.15
CA ALA A 623 9.88 6.76 -18.16
C ALA A 623 9.38 6.51 -19.58
N GLU A 624 8.61 5.45 -19.75
CA GLU A 624 8.02 5.00 -21.01
C GLU A 624 6.74 5.75 -21.38
N GLY A 625 6.13 6.48 -20.43
CA GLY A 625 4.83 7.15 -20.57
C GLY A 625 3.61 6.21 -20.56
N VAL A 626 3.84 4.90 -20.56
CA VAL A 626 2.81 3.85 -20.57
C VAL A 626 2.81 3.03 -19.27
N ALA A 627 1.75 2.26 -19.06
CA ALA A 627 1.65 1.32 -17.94
C ALA A 627 2.48 0.05 -18.18
N ARG A 628 2.96 -0.57 -17.09
CA ARG A 628 3.79 -1.76 -17.14
C ARG A 628 2.99 -3.04 -16.91
N LEU A 629 2.83 -3.85 -17.96
CA LEU A 629 2.42 -5.25 -17.84
C LEU A 629 3.61 -6.10 -17.38
N PHE A 630 4.77 -5.89 -17.99
CA PHE A 630 6.07 -6.41 -17.56
C PHE A 630 6.85 -5.31 -16.84
N ALA A 631 7.39 -5.59 -15.64
CA ALA A 631 8.05 -4.59 -14.80
C ALA A 631 9.58 -4.73 -14.85
N PRO A 632 10.29 -3.95 -15.70
CA PRO A 632 11.76 -4.06 -15.81
C PRO A 632 12.50 -3.66 -14.53
N THR A 633 11.84 -2.92 -13.64
CA THR A 633 12.39 -2.42 -12.38
C THR A 633 11.31 -2.39 -11.31
N GLY A 634 11.73 -2.37 -10.04
CA GLY A 634 10.87 -2.12 -8.89
C GLY A 634 10.27 -3.35 -8.22
N MET A 635 10.54 -4.56 -8.72
CA MET A 635 10.14 -5.83 -8.10
C MET A 635 11.38 -6.62 -7.70
N ALA A 636 11.41 -7.20 -6.50
CA ALA A 636 12.54 -7.97 -5.99
C ALA A 636 12.57 -9.41 -6.54
N GLU A 637 11.40 -9.98 -6.80
CA GLU A 637 11.19 -11.39 -7.11
C GLU A 637 10.86 -11.68 -8.59
N GLY A 638 10.82 -10.66 -9.45
CA GLY A 638 10.69 -10.84 -10.90
C GLY A 638 9.83 -9.79 -11.63
N PRO A 639 10.00 -9.64 -12.95
CA PRO A 639 9.27 -8.65 -13.76
C PRO A 639 7.83 -9.07 -14.08
N LEU A 640 7.50 -10.36 -13.92
CA LEU A 640 6.16 -10.93 -14.01
C LEU A 640 5.79 -11.65 -12.70
N PRO A 641 4.52 -11.62 -12.29
CA PRO A 641 4.06 -12.40 -11.14
C PRO A 641 4.23 -13.91 -11.35
N GLU A 642 4.65 -14.62 -10.30
CA GLU A 642 4.76 -16.08 -10.28
C GLU A 642 4.25 -16.64 -8.95
N HIS A 643 3.54 -17.78 -8.99
CA HIS A 643 3.03 -18.42 -7.79
C HIS A 643 4.14 -19.11 -7.00
N TYR A 644 4.29 -18.69 -5.75
CA TYR A 644 5.07 -19.36 -4.73
C TYR A 644 4.16 -19.63 -3.53
N GLU A 645 4.35 -20.76 -2.86
CA GLU A 645 3.59 -21.06 -1.63
C GLU A 645 3.99 -20.10 -0.50
N PRO A 646 3.08 -19.85 0.47
CA PRO A 646 3.45 -19.21 1.73
C PRO A 646 4.59 -19.95 2.43
N PHE A 647 5.35 -19.25 3.28
CA PHE A 647 6.45 -19.87 4.03
C PHE A 647 5.96 -21.03 4.90
N GLU A 648 4.77 -20.89 5.49
CA GLU A 648 4.03 -21.99 6.08
C GLU A 648 2.81 -22.33 5.20
N SER A 649 2.85 -23.48 4.54
CA SER A 649 1.77 -23.97 3.70
C SER A 649 1.34 -25.35 4.16
N PRO A 650 0.06 -25.74 4.03
CA PRO A 650 -0.39 -27.12 4.23
C PRO A 650 0.19 -28.08 3.18
N LEU A 651 0.78 -27.55 2.09
CA LEU A 651 1.43 -28.32 1.05
C LEU A 651 2.94 -28.40 1.31
N VAL A 652 3.50 -29.59 1.07
CA VAL A 652 4.95 -29.83 1.17
C VAL A 652 5.68 -29.13 0.01
N ASN A 653 5.16 -29.27 -1.20
CA ASN A 653 5.76 -28.75 -2.43
C ASN A 653 4.90 -27.67 -3.10
N ASN A 654 5.50 -26.86 -3.97
CA ASN A 654 4.80 -25.95 -4.88
C ASN A 654 4.44 -26.68 -6.17
N LEU A 655 3.16 -26.74 -6.53
CA LEU A 655 2.69 -27.48 -7.72
C LEU A 655 3.11 -26.84 -9.05
N MET A 656 3.44 -25.55 -9.06
CA MET A 656 3.97 -24.90 -10.27
C MET A 656 5.41 -25.34 -10.57
N HIS A 657 6.19 -25.61 -9.51
CA HIS A 657 7.62 -25.92 -9.59
C HIS A 657 7.97 -27.08 -8.66
N PRO A 658 7.41 -28.29 -8.88
CA PRO A 658 7.50 -29.39 -7.93
C PRO A 658 8.92 -29.94 -7.74
N LYS A 659 9.86 -29.57 -8.62
CA LYS A 659 11.27 -29.98 -8.58
C LYS A 659 12.19 -28.93 -7.94
N SER A 660 11.69 -27.72 -7.69
CA SER A 660 12.48 -26.61 -7.19
C SER A 660 12.24 -26.40 -5.69
N GLU A 661 13.20 -26.78 -4.86
CA GLU A 661 13.16 -26.51 -3.42
C GLU A 661 13.21 -25.00 -3.13
N VAL A 662 13.96 -24.27 -3.95
CA VAL A 662 14.15 -22.82 -3.83
C VAL A 662 12.86 -22.06 -4.17
N ALA A 663 12.16 -22.47 -5.24
CA ALA A 663 10.89 -21.89 -5.67
C ALA A 663 9.67 -22.52 -4.96
N ARG A 664 9.87 -23.20 -3.83
CA ARG A 664 8.75 -23.64 -3.00
C ARG A 664 8.01 -22.44 -2.41
N ALA A 665 8.74 -21.51 -1.79
CA ALA A 665 8.25 -20.22 -1.31
C ALA A 665 9.00 -19.08 -2.02
N ASN A 666 8.64 -17.82 -1.77
CA ASN A 666 9.23 -16.69 -2.49
C ASN A 666 10.78 -16.70 -2.39
N PRO A 667 11.51 -16.88 -3.51
CA PRO A 667 12.96 -17.06 -3.50
C PRO A 667 13.72 -15.77 -3.17
N ALA A 668 13.08 -14.59 -3.26
CA ALA A 668 13.66 -13.29 -2.94
C ALA A 668 13.23 -12.73 -1.57
N ALA A 669 12.33 -13.40 -0.86
CA ALA A 669 11.91 -12.96 0.48
C ALA A 669 13.01 -13.22 1.52
N ARG A 670 13.24 -12.23 2.39
CA ARG A 670 14.20 -12.30 3.51
C ARG A 670 13.58 -13.05 4.68
N ILE A 671 14.35 -13.97 5.27
CA ILE A 671 14.03 -14.61 6.54
C ILE A 671 15.30 -14.71 7.40
N PHE A 672 15.20 -14.36 8.68
CA PHE A 672 16.34 -14.49 9.60
C PHE A 672 16.47 -15.94 10.08
N LYS A 673 17.70 -16.37 10.36
CA LYS A 673 18.00 -17.77 10.74
C LYS A 673 17.12 -18.28 11.89
N GLY A 674 17.01 -17.52 12.97
CA GLY A 674 16.20 -17.91 14.13
C GLY A 674 14.69 -17.95 13.84
N ASP A 675 14.22 -17.20 12.85
CA ASP A 675 12.80 -17.22 12.46
C ASP A 675 12.48 -18.38 11.50
N LEU A 676 13.45 -18.79 10.68
CA LEU A 676 13.36 -19.98 9.84
C LEU A 676 13.16 -21.24 10.70
N GLU A 677 13.90 -21.37 11.80
CA GLU A 677 13.78 -22.47 12.77
C GLU A 677 12.44 -22.48 13.53
N ARG A 678 11.70 -21.35 13.50
CA ARG A 678 10.39 -21.15 14.13
C ARG A 678 9.22 -21.29 13.16
N LEU A 679 9.47 -21.71 11.91
CA LEU A 679 8.40 -22.09 10.99
C LEU A 679 7.86 -23.49 11.33
N GLY A 680 6.55 -23.64 11.24
CA GLY A 680 5.82 -24.88 11.39
C GLY A 680 5.87 -25.71 10.11
N VAL A 681 5.82 -27.03 10.29
CA VAL A 681 5.76 -27.99 9.19
C VAL A 681 4.33 -28.55 9.06
N PRO A 682 3.88 -28.90 7.83
CA PRO A 682 2.50 -29.35 7.59
C PRO A 682 2.04 -30.52 8.46
N LYS A 683 2.96 -31.42 8.85
CA LYS A 683 2.66 -32.58 9.70
C LYS A 683 2.14 -32.17 11.08
N ASP A 684 2.73 -31.13 11.66
CA ASP A 684 2.43 -30.70 13.03
C ASP A 684 1.37 -29.58 13.05
N PHE A 685 1.34 -28.76 11.98
CA PHE A 685 0.42 -27.65 11.80
C PHE A 685 -0.25 -27.78 10.41
N PRO A 686 -1.29 -28.62 10.28
CA PRO A 686 -1.86 -29.00 8.98
C PRO A 686 -2.89 -28.01 8.43
N TYR A 687 -3.38 -27.07 9.25
CA TYR A 687 -4.50 -26.19 8.86
C TYR A 687 -3.99 -24.83 8.40
N VAL A 688 -4.58 -24.31 7.32
CA VAL A 688 -4.36 -22.93 6.91
C VAL A 688 -4.93 -22.01 7.98
N ALA A 689 -4.22 -20.95 8.32
CA ALA A 689 -4.69 -19.90 9.19
C ALA A 689 -4.66 -18.55 8.49
N THR A 690 -5.68 -17.74 8.76
CA THR A 690 -5.76 -16.38 8.24
C THR A 690 -6.33 -15.43 9.28
N SER A 691 -5.67 -14.29 9.46
CA SER A 691 -6.13 -13.23 10.37
C SER A 691 -6.94 -12.15 9.66
N TYR A 692 -8.01 -11.64 10.26
CA TYR A 692 -8.88 -10.63 9.63
C TYR A 692 -9.62 -9.78 10.65
N ARG A 693 -10.50 -8.90 10.14
CA ARG A 693 -11.26 -7.91 10.90
C ARG A 693 -12.76 -8.22 10.91
N LEU A 694 -13.46 -7.65 11.88
CA LEU A 694 -14.91 -7.59 12.03
C LEU A 694 -15.35 -6.13 12.01
N THR A 695 -16.53 -5.83 11.45
CA THR A 695 -17.04 -4.45 11.32
C THR A 695 -17.06 -3.68 12.64
N GLU A 696 -17.35 -4.37 13.74
CA GLU A 696 -17.60 -3.80 15.07
C GLU A 696 -16.32 -3.30 15.76
N HIS A 697 -15.16 -3.77 15.30
CA HIS A 697 -13.88 -3.47 15.91
C HIS A 697 -12.82 -2.92 14.95
N PHE A 698 -12.05 -1.94 15.42
CA PHE A 698 -10.89 -1.43 14.72
C PHE A 698 -9.62 -1.83 15.47
N HIS A 699 -8.90 -2.81 14.92
CA HIS A 699 -7.67 -3.38 15.50
C HIS A 699 -7.87 -3.70 17.00
N TYR A 700 -6.89 -3.35 17.83
CA TYR A 700 -6.90 -3.45 19.29
C TYR A 700 -7.34 -2.15 19.98
N TRP A 701 -7.93 -1.21 19.23
CA TRP A 701 -8.35 0.10 19.73
C TRP A 701 -9.75 0.03 20.32
N THR A 702 -10.77 -0.31 19.52
CA THR A 702 -12.18 -0.12 19.93
C THR A 702 -12.68 -1.14 20.94
N LYS A 703 -11.86 -2.12 21.35
CA LYS A 703 -12.13 -2.88 22.59
C LYS A 703 -12.14 -1.99 23.84
N ASN A 704 -11.64 -0.75 23.75
CA ASN A 704 -11.78 0.30 24.76
C ASN A 704 -13.08 1.12 24.62
N VAL A 705 -13.89 0.89 23.58
CA VAL A 705 -15.16 1.58 23.35
C VAL A 705 -16.30 0.70 23.87
N ARG A 706 -17.10 1.23 24.80
CA ARG A 706 -18.16 0.48 25.49
C ARG A 706 -19.16 -0.17 24.54
N THR A 707 -19.61 0.54 23.50
CA THR A 707 -20.58 0.01 22.54
C THR A 707 -20.00 -1.15 21.73
N SER A 708 -18.79 -1.01 21.19
CA SER A 708 -18.10 -2.12 20.50
C SER A 708 -17.89 -3.32 21.43
N ALA A 709 -17.47 -3.09 22.68
CA ALA A 709 -17.29 -4.14 23.68
C ALA A 709 -18.60 -4.84 24.10
N ILE A 710 -19.77 -4.21 23.89
CA ILE A 710 -21.09 -4.85 24.09
C ILE A 710 -21.47 -5.67 22.86
N ILE A 711 -21.29 -5.13 21.66
CA ILE A 711 -21.74 -5.76 20.41
C ILE A 711 -20.89 -7.00 20.09
N GLN A 712 -19.58 -6.94 20.29
CA GLN A 712 -18.68 -8.06 20.01
C GLN A 712 -17.71 -8.32 21.19
N PRO A 713 -18.23 -8.87 22.32
CA PRO A 713 -17.57 -8.81 23.62
C PRO A 713 -16.39 -9.76 23.81
N GLN A 714 -16.29 -10.84 23.02
CA GLN A 714 -15.43 -11.97 23.36
C GLN A 714 -14.72 -12.54 22.15
N GLN A 715 -13.44 -12.86 22.33
CA GLN A 715 -12.63 -13.48 21.29
C GLN A 715 -13.19 -14.85 20.89
N PHE A 716 -13.24 -15.05 19.57
CA PHE A 716 -13.56 -16.33 18.97
C PHE A 716 -12.60 -16.64 17.81
N VAL A 717 -12.60 -17.88 17.36
CA VAL A 717 -12.01 -18.33 16.09
C VAL A 717 -13.09 -18.98 15.24
N GLU A 718 -13.01 -18.82 13.92
CA GLU A 718 -13.97 -19.42 12.99
C GLU A 718 -13.42 -20.73 12.42
N ILE A 719 -14.23 -21.79 12.41
CA ILE A 719 -13.89 -23.06 11.76
C ILE A 719 -15.08 -23.63 10.99
N GLY A 720 -14.79 -24.43 9.96
CA GLY A 720 -15.82 -25.16 9.20
C GLY A 720 -16.44 -26.32 9.98
N GLU A 721 -17.66 -26.72 9.61
CA GLU A 721 -18.37 -27.83 10.24
C GLU A 721 -17.63 -29.18 10.14
N GLU A 722 -16.92 -29.41 9.02
CA GLU A 722 -16.13 -30.64 8.81
C GLU A 722 -14.97 -30.75 9.80
N LEU A 723 -14.14 -29.70 9.90
CA LEU A 723 -13.03 -29.66 10.87
C LEU A 723 -13.53 -29.77 12.32
N ALA A 724 -14.64 -29.11 12.63
CA ALA A 724 -15.24 -29.18 13.97
C ALA A 724 -15.67 -30.61 14.32
N LYS A 725 -16.29 -31.33 13.37
CA LYS A 725 -16.67 -32.74 13.52
C LYS A 725 -15.46 -33.65 13.68
N GLU A 726 -14.43 -33.48 12.84
CA GLU A 726 -13.17 -34.24 12.93
C GLU A 726 -12.48 -34.10 14.29
N LYS A 727 -12.60 -32.91 14.91
CA LYS A 727 -11.95 -32.58 16.20
C LYS A 727 -12.86 -32.72 17.42
N GLY A 728 -14.13 -33.06 17.25
CA GLY A 728 -15.10 -33.10 18.35
C GLY A 728 -15.32 -31.73 19.03
N ILE A 729 -15.30 -30.65 18.25
CA ILE A 729 -15.50 -29.27 18.71
C ILE A 729 -16.95 -28.86 18.47
N GLU A 730 -17.64 -28.46 19.53
CA GLU A 730 -19.00 -27.91 19.46
C GLU A 730 -18.97 -26.40 19.22
N ASN A 731 -20.01 -25.87 18.57
CA ASN A 731 -20.18 -24.43 18.43
C ASN A 731 -20.32 -23.78 19.81
N GLY A 732 -19.54 -22.73 20.08
CA GLY A 732 -19.47 -22.09 21.39
C GLY A 732 -18.52 -22.78 22.39
N GLY A 733 -17.95 -23.94 22.04
CA GLY A 733 -16.94 -24.61 22.86
C GLY A 733 -15.60 -23.86 22.88
N TRP A 734 -14.77 -24.13 23.89
CA TRP A 734 -13.42 -23.57 23.96
C TRP A 734 -12.42 -24.41 23.16
N VAL A 735 -11.53 -23.72 22.46
CA VAL A 735 -10.46 -24.32 21.65
C VAL A 735 -9.14 -23.66 21.93
N LYS A 736 -8.07 -24.42 21.73
CA LYS A 736 -6.69 -23.94 21.71
C LYS A 736 -6.19 -24.02 20.28
N VAL A 737 -5.81 -22.87 19.72
CA VAL A 737 -5.16 -22.78 18.42
C VAL A 737 -3.69 -22.53 18.65
N SER A 738 -2.82 -23.32 18.03
CA SER A 738 -1.38 -23.24 18.23
C SER A 738 -0.62 -23.20 16.91
N SER A 739 0.47 -22.45 16.88
CA SER A 739 1.51 -22.56 15.86
C SER A 739 2.85 -22.88 16.52
N LYS A 740 3.93 -22.98 15.75
CA LYS A 740 5.27 -23.21 16.30
C LYS A 740 5.73 -22.11 17.27
N ARG A 741 5.10 -20.92 17.22
CA ARG A 741 5.49 -19.73 17.99
C ARG A 741 4.77 -19.60 19.33
N GLY A 742 3.57 -20.17 19.46
CA GLY A 742 2.76 -20.06 20.67
C GLY A 742 1.33 -20.55 20.45
N PHE A 743 0.43 -20.20 21.38
CA PHE A 743 -0.99 -20.57 21.30
C PHE A 743 -1.90 -19.45 21.78
N ILE A 744 -3.17 -19.53 21.38
CA ILE A 744 -4.28 -18.75 21.93
C ILE A 744 -5.39 -19.69 22.37
N LYS A 745 -6.21 -19.27 23.34
CA LYS A 745 -7.48 -19.92 23.68
C LYS A 745 -8.64 -18.99 23.37
N ALA A 746 -9.67 -19.51 22.71
CA ALA A 746 -10.83 -18.73 22.30
C ALA A 746 -12.07 -19.61 22.18
N VAL A 747 -13.24 -18.97 22.05
CA VAL A 747 -14.49 -19.66 21.71
C VAL A 747 -14.47 -20.08 20.24
N ALA A 748 -14.97 -21.25 19.89
CA ALA A 748 -15.13 -21.68 18.51
C ALA A 748 -16.47 -21.22 17.94
N LEU A 749 -16.42 -20.49 16.82
CA LEU A 749 -17.58 -20.25 15.95
C LEU A 749 -17.54 -21.27 14.81
N VAL A 750 -18.34 -22.31 14.93
CA VAL A 750 -18.47 -23.35 13.91
C VAL A 750 -19.50 -22.89 12.88
N SER A 751 -19.11 -22.82 11.60
CA SER A 751 -19.97 -22.26 10.56
C SER A 751 -19.68 -22.79 9.17
N LYS A 752 -20.75 -22.98 8.37
CA LYS A 752 -20.68 -23.24 6.91
C LYS A 752 -20.03 -22.12 6.09
N ARG A 753 -19.76 -20.95 6.70
CA ARG A 753 -19.07 -19.84 6.03
C ARG A 753 -17.61 -20.14 5.75
N ILE A 754 -17.02 -21.14 6.40
CA ILE A 754 -15.68 -21.63 6.10
C ILE A 754 -15.81 -23.03 5.52
N ASN A 755 -15.43 -23.16 4.24
CA ASN A 755 -15.47 -24.43 3.53
C ASN A 755 -14.11 -25.13 3.65
N ALA A 756 -14.15 -26.45 3.74
CA ALA A 756 -12.99 -27.26 3.39
C ALA A 756 -12.81 -27.24 1.87
N LEU A 757 -11.56 -27.11 1.40
CA LEU A 757 -11.24 -27.06 -0.02
C LEU A 757 -10.48 -28.31 -0.45
N GLN A 758 -10.79 -28.81 -1.64
CA GLN A 758 -10.02 -29.90 -2.25
C GLN A 758 -8.81 -29.31 -2.99
N VAL A 759 -7.62 -29.51 -2.43
CA VAL A 759 -6.35 -28.97 -2.94
C VAL A 759 -5.41 -30.14 -3.19
N ASP A 760 -5.10 -30.37 -4.46
CA ASP A 760 -4.24 -31.46 -4.92
C ASP A 760 -4.56 -32.84 -4.32
N GLY A 761 -5.85 -33.22 -4.33
CA GLY A 761 -6.32 -34.51 -3.80
C GLY A 761 -6.39 -34.56 -2.27
N ARG A 762 -6.28 -33.42 -1.58
CA ARG A 762 -6.36 -33.33 -0.11
C ARG A 762 -7.44 -32.36 0.32
N THR A 763 -8.15 -32.70 1.38
CA THR A 763 -9.01 -31.76 2.10
C THR A 763 -8.14 -30.79 2.91
N VAL A 764 -8.20 -29.50 2.58
CA VAL A 764 -7.51 -28.42 3.29
C VAL A 764 -8.52 -27.59 4.06
N HIS A 765 -8.36 -27.54 5.37
CA HIS A 765 -9.18 -26.74 6.29
C HIS A 765 -8.55 -25.37 6.57
N THR A 766 -9.39 -24.38 6.83
CA THR A 766 -8.98 -23.02 7.24
C THR A 766 -9.47 -22.71 8.66
N VAL A 767 -8.60 -22.12 9.48
CA VAL A 767 -8.92 -21.54 10.79
C VAL A 767 -8.89 -20.02 10.69
N GLY A 768 -10.03 -19.40 10.94
CA GLY A 768 -10.20 -17.95 10.88
C GLY A 768 -9.92 -17.26 12.22
N LEU A 769 -9.11 -16.19 12.19
CA LEU A 769 -8.58 -15.53 13.38
C LEU A 769 -8.89 -14.01 13.40
N PRO A 770 -10.05 -13.57 13.94
CA PRO A 770 -10.31 -12.15 14.08
C PRO A 770 -9.38 -11.48 15.11
N ASN A 771 -8.77 -10.34 14.74
CA ASN A 771 -7.62 -9.76 15.46
C ASN A 771 -7.95 -8.49 16.27
N HIS A 772 -8.85 -8.62 17.25
CA HIS A 772 -9.39 -7.45 17.99
C HIS A 772 -9.22 -7.47 19.51
N TRP A 773 -8.95 -8.63 20.09
CA TRP A 773 -8.85 -8.79 21.54
C TRP A 773 -7.40 -8.82 22.00
N GLY A 774 -7.21 -8.51 23.28
CA GLY A 774 -5.93 -8.49 23.96
C GLY A 774 -6.17 -8.44 25.46
N PHE A 775 -5.16 -8.01 26.21
CA PHE A 775 -5.22 -7.95 27.67
C PHE A 775 -5.57 -6.57 28.24
N ILE A 776 -5.76 -5.56 27.38
CA ILE A 776 -6.21 -4.20 27.77
C ILE A 776 -7.60 -3.92 27.17
N GLY A 777 -8.51 -3.32 27.94
CA GLY A 777 -9.77 -2.75 27.43
C GLY A 777 -11.03 -3.23 28.15
N LEU A 778 -12.19 -2.88 27.60
CA LEU A 778 -13.51 -3.13 28.18
C LEU A 778 -14.15 -4.44 27.70
N ALA A 779 -13.72 -4.98 26.55
CA ALA A 779 -14.12 -6.33 26.11
C ALA A 779 -13.55 -7.40 27.05
N LYS A 780 -14.08 -8.63 26.99
CA LYS A 780 -13.50 -9.74 27.76
C LYS A 780 -12.03 -9.92 27.38
N PRO A 781 -11.12 -10.12 28.36
CA PRO A 781 -9.71 -10.38 28.07
C PRO A 781 -9.53 -11.54 27.09
N GLY A 782 -8.58 -11.38 26.18
CA GLY A 782 -8.26 -12.36 25.15
C GLY A 782 -6.78 -12.34 24.79
N TYR A 783 -6.38 -13.26 23.92
CA TYR A 783 -5.03 -13.38 23.41
C TYR A 783 -4.84 -12.54 22.15
N LEU A 784 -3.65 -11.98 21.99
CA LEU A 784 -3.25 -11.33 20.75
C LEU A 784 -3.02 -12.39 19.67
N VAL A 785 -3.72 -12.30 18.54
CA VAL A 785 -3.62 -13.27 17.42
C VAL A 785 -2.20 -13.39 16.89
N ASN A 786 -1.42 -12.32 16.96
CA ASN A 786 -0.02 -12.31 16.51
C ASN A 786 0.93 -13.13 17.40
N THR A 787 0.42 -13.77 18.46
CA THR A 787 1.10 -14.91 19.11
C THR A 787 1.35 -16.06 18.13
N LEU A 788 0.51 -16.18 17.08
CA LEU A 788 0.53 -17.29 16.14
C LEU A 788 1.28 -17.00 14.83
N THR A 789 1.41 -15.73 14.43
CA THR A 789 1.79 -15.34 13.05
C THR A 789 3.31 -15.37 12.83
N PRO A 790 3.79 -15.75 11.63
CA PRO A 790 5.22 -15.90 11.36
C PRO A 790 5.95 -14.55 11.20
N PHE A 791 7.22 -14.51 11.61
CA PHE A 791 8.10 -13.33 11.49
C PHE A 791 8.81 -13.30 10.13
N VAL A 792 8.03 -13.19 9.06
CA VAL A 792 8.48 -13.12 7.66
C VAL A 792 7.52 -12.25 6.87
N GLY A 793 7.98 -11.64 5.77
CA GLY A 793 7.15 -10.72 4.99
C GLY A 793 7.46 -10.68 3.50
N ASP A 794 6.74 -9.79 2.81
CA ASP A 794 6.86 -9.49 1.39
C ASP A 794 8.30 -9.17 0.97
N ALA A 795 8.76 -9.71 -0.16
CA ALA A 795 10.15 -9.52 -0.62
C ALA A 795 10.52 -8.05 -0.87
N ASN A 796 9.56 -7.19 -1.20
CA ASN A 796 9.79 -5.79 -1.54
C ASN A 796 9.67 -4.89 -0.30
N THR A 797 8.60 -5.07 0.45
CA THR A 797 8.19 -4.13 1.51
C THR A 797 8.43 -4.66 2.92
N GLN A 798 8.73 -5.95 3.06
CA GLN A 798 8.81 -6.65 4.34
C GLN A 798 7.48 -6.64 5.13
N THR A 799 6.35 -6.37 4.46
CA THR A 799 5.01 -6.46 5.05
C THR A 799 4.75 -7.89 5.51
N PRO A 800 4.46 -8.15 6.80
CA PRO A 800 4.46 -9.53 7.27
C PRO A 800 3.31 -10.42 6.74
N GLU A 801 3.58 -11.72 6.70
CA GLU A 801 2.69 -12.77 6.18
C GLU A 801 1.61 -13.17 7.22
N TYR A 802 0.68 -12.25 7.50
CA TYR A 802 -0.40 -12.46 8.48
C TYR A 802 -1.61 -13.23 7.94
N LYS A 803 -1.70 -13.43 6.62
CA LYS A 803 -2.91 -13.92 5.94
C LYS A 803 -2.83 -15.38 5.53
N SER A 804 -1.64 -15.95 5.45
CA SER A 804 -1.44 -17.34 5.04
C SER A 804 -0.29 -17.95 5.81
N PHE A 805 -0.62 -18.70 6.85
CA PHE A 805 0.34 -19.46 7.65
C PHE A 805 -0.34 -20.74 8.15
N THR A 806 0.33 -21.57 8.96
CA THR A 806 -0.28 -22.81 9.45
C THR A 806 -0.42 -22.90 10.96
N VAL A 807 -1.46 -23.61 11.38
CA VAL A 807 -1.79 -23.87 12.79
C VAL A 807 -2.29 -25.30 12.99
N ASN A 808 -2.39 -25.69 14.26
CA ASN A 808 -3.19 -26.81 14.74
C ASN A 808 -4.31 -26.29 15.66
N ILE A 809 -5.35 -27.09 15.86
CA ILE A 809 -6.48 -26.78 16.75
C ILE A 809 -6.91 -28.02 17.54
N GLU A 810 -7.19 -27.81 18.81
CA GLU A 810 -7.66 -28.83 19.77
C GLU A 810 -8.72 -28.25 20.72
N LYS A 811 -9.53 -29.12 21.35
CA LYS A 811 -10.46 -28.75 22.42
C LYS A 811 -9.68 -28.30 23.66
N ALA A 812 -10.13 -27.26 24.36
CA ALA A 812 -9.38 -26.61 25.44
C ALA A 812 -10.07 -26.62 26.81
#